data_AF-A0AAW1SLP8-F1
#
_entry.id   AF-A0AAW1SLP8-F1
#
_cell.length_a   1.000
_cell.length_b   1.000
_cell.length_c   1.000
_cell.angle_alpha   90.00
_cell.angle_beta   90.00
_cell.angle_gamma   90.00
#
_symmetry.space_group_name_H-M   'P 1'
#
loop_
_entity.id
_entity.type
_entity.pdbx_description
1 polymer ?
#
loop_
_entity_poly.entity_id
_entity_poly.type
_entity_poly.pdbx_seq_one_letter_code
_entity_poly.pdbx_strand_id
1 'polypeptide(L)'
;MRRAYGPPIVPSASVAQSDLAAEPADTVVLDVRGMKCGGCSAAVRRILLAEPGVESAAVNLLTDSAVPRAVEAGLADEAAASEARRRGELQRSMVDLAVAWGLVAPGVSLALGAAALAGPGRPLVVDGAKSLVRGVPNMNSLIAMGALTSFAAGLATPLVPGLALDGSALEEPIMLLAFVLLGRTLEARARLKASADLRSLARLIPARSRLLLRPPGEPASAPATAAAVAPLASEDSKDAADVPTASVRAGDMLLVLPGERVPVDGEVVAGRGSCDEAMLTGESALVPKAPGAQVTAGTVVYEAPLSLRATTTGAGSTLAGIARLVTAAQAREAPVQRLADAVAGRFCYSVMAASAATFAFWALLGGSAFPEKAAAAAVAGGGGGAVFLGARLAVDVLVVACPCALGLATPTAVLVASSAGARRGLLLRGGDVLERAAQVDTVALDKTGTLTEGRLRLVASAPGPSTNPSSEAAEWEARAAAAGLAGCTTVYVGEAGRGVLGALGFRDALRPDAAATVARLRAMGLRVALLSGDNPAAVAAAAADAGIPADSAWGGMRPEAKAAAVAALRASGRTVAMVGDGVNDAPALAAADVGVALGGGADAAGEAAGIVLMGDRLGQVAEALALGRATLAKIRQNLAWALCYNLVAIPLAAGAALPAFGVALSPSAAGGLMAFSSLAVVGNSLLLRSQTEALDAAGGGSRTEASKESPDAVVQTAEPYITHTWRWRDHTINYAVAGCGKPVLIVHGFGASIGHFRRNIPELAQTHKVYALDLLGFGRSDKPLLSYTLELWRDLVLDFLAEFCAGAPALLVGNSMGSLICLNVAAAAPEGAVRGLALLNCAGGMNSKSLGDDWRIKVAAPAFMLVDFLLSRQRVARYLFDSFRQPTNLKNVLQRVYIDQTAVDDALVDLIYQPSNADGALEAFVSVITGPPGDRPEMLIDRVKGPLLILWGDRDVFIPCDGPVGKFFQALPGKRPDTEFIMLKGVGHCPHDDNPVAVNNVLTAWLAKHH
;
A
#
# COMPACT_ATOMS: atom_id res chain seq x y z
N MET A 1 7.67 -60.03 55.42
CA MET A 1 6.70 -60.66 56.36
C MET A 1 5.48 -59.73 56.43
N ARG A 2 4.34 -60.11 55.84
CA ARG A 2 3.12 -60.61 56.55
C ARG A 2 2.62 -59.57 57.58
N ARG A 3 1.45 -58.92 57.48
CA ARG A 3 0.05 -59.33 57.20
C ARG A 3 -0.75 -58.03 56.93
N ALA A 4 -1.59 -57.92 55.90
CA ALA A 4 -2.94 -58.52 55.73
C ALA A 4 -3.97 -57.93 56.71
N TYR A 5 -5.22 -57.61 56.36
CA TYR A 5 -5.99 -57.42 55.13
C TYR A 5 -7.38 -57.01 55.66
N GLY A 6 -8.13 -56.21 54.92
CA GLY A 6 -9.54 -55.93 55.18
C GLY A 6 -10.18 -55.37 53.91
N PRO A 7 -10.71 -56.23 53.01
CA PRO A 7 -11.36 -55.87 51.74
C PRO A 7 -12.88 -55.61 52.01
N PRO A 8 -13.80 -55.38 51.05
CA PRO A 8 -13.75 -55.73 49.61
C PRO A 8 -14.34 -54.60 48.71
N ILE A 9 -14.58 -54.65 47.39
CA ILE A 9 -14.86 -55.69 46.38
C ILE A 9 -14.43 -55.11 45.01
N VAL A 10 -13.87 -55.96 44.14
CA VAL A 10 -13.71 -55.81 42.66
C VAL A 10 -14.01 -57.23 42.09
N PRO A 11 -14.08 -57.54 40.77
CA PRO A 11 -14.05 -56.72 39.53
C PRO A 11 -14.93 -57.24 38.35
N SER A 12 -14.94 -56.49 37.23
CA SER A 12 -14.52 -56.93 35.86
C SER A 12 -14.97 -55.86 34.83
N ALA A 13 -14.04 -55.11 34.21
CA ALA A 13 -13.26 -55.39 32.99
C ALA A 13 -14.08 -55.19 31.67
N SER A 14 -13.63 -54.53 30.60
CA SER A 14 -12.34 -53.88 30.24
C SER A 14 -12.37 -53.27 28.82
N VAL A 15 -11.31 -52.50 28.49
CA VAL A 15 -10.68 -52.21 27.16
C VAL A 15 -11.16 -50.93 26.44
N ALA A 16 -10.35 -50.04 25.87
CA ALA A 16 -8.93 -49.65 25.98
C ALA A 16 -8.70 -48.31 25.25
N GLN A 17 -7.63 -47.59 25.64
CA GLN A 17 -6.74 -46.71 24.86
C GLN A 17 -7.31 -45.85 23.70
N SER A 18 -7.47 -44.55 23.94
CA SER A 18 -7.08 -43.48 23.00
C SER A 18 -7.12 -42.09 23.67
N ASP A 19 -6.11 -41.78 24.50
CA ASP A 19 -5.83 -40.40 24.92
C ASP A 19 -4.41 -40.07 24.48
N LEU A 20 -4.27 -39.34 23.37
CA LEU A 20 -3.05 -38.62 22.99
C LEU A 20 -3.40 -37.54 21.93
N ALA A 21 -3.08 -36.29 22.28
CA ALA A 21 -2.95 -35.08 21.46
C ALA A 21 -4.23 -34.36 20.96
N ALA A 22 -4.67 -33.34 21.70
CA ALA A 22 -5.31 -32.14 21.14
C ALA A 22 -4.35 -30.96 21.34
N GLU A 23 -3.97 -30.28 20.25
CA GLU A 23 -3.10 -29.10 20.26
C GLU A 23 -3.73 -27.91 21.03
N PRO A 24 -2.94 -27.02 21.66
CA PRO A 24 -3.48 -25.87 22.36
C PRO A 24 -4.00 -24.82 21.36
N ALA A 25 -5.25 -24.38 21.55
CA ALA A 25 -5.88 -23.30 20.78
C ALA A 25 -5.03 -22.02 20.77
N ASP A 26 -4.92 -21.37 19.60
CA ASP A 26 -4.16 -20.14 19.38
C ASP A 26 -4.56 -19.04 20.36
N THR A 27 -3.62 -18.65 21.23
CA THR A 27 -3.80 -17.53 22.16
C THR A 27 -3.19 -16.28 21.54
N VAL A 28 -4.04 -15.35 21.10
CA VAL A 28 -3.60 -14.08 20.48
C VAL A 28 -3.50 -13.01 21.56
N VAL A 29 -2.37 -12.31 21.65
CA VAL A 29 -2.19 -11.14 22.51
C VAL A 29 -2.36 -9.88 21.67
N LEU A 30 -3.34 -9.05 22.03
CA LEU A 30 -3.64 -7.78 21.38
C LEU A 30 -3.04 -6.64 22.22
N ASP A 31 -2.24 -5.78 21.58
CA ASP A 31 -1.80 -4.49 22.15
C ASP A 31 -2.95 -3.48 21.98
N VAL A 32 -3.61 -3.12 23.08
CA VAL A 32 -4.76 -2.22 23.15
C VAL A 32 -4.34 -0.94 23.86
N ARG A 33 -3.69 -0.05 23.11
CA ARG A 33 -3.19 1.22 23.65
C ARG A 33 -4.31 2.17 24.03
N GLY A 34 -4.08 2.93 25.10
CA GLY A 34 -4.96 4.02 25.51
C GLY A 34 -6.05 3.61 26.52
N MET A 35 -5.91 2.45 27.15
CA MET A 35 -6.75 2.10 28.30
C MET A 35 -6.31 2.91 29.52
N LYS A 36 -7.14 3.86 29.97
CA LYS A 36 -6.77 4.81 31.03
C LYS A 36 -7.41 4.53 32.39
N CYS A 37 -8.37 3.60 32.47
CA CYS A 37 -9.06 3.27 33.71
C CYS A 37 -9.67 1.85 33.67
N GLY A 38 -10.17 1.38 34.81
CA GLY A 38 -10.88 0.09 34.92
C GLY A 38 -12.11 -0.02 34.01
N GLY A 39 -12.74 1.11 33.66
CA GLY A 39 -13.83 1.16 32.68
C GLY A 39 -13.37 0.82 31.25
N CYS A 40 -12.18 1.29 30.84
CA CYS A 40 -11.59 0.95 29.54
C CYS A 40 -11.29 -0.56 29.45
N SER A 41 -10.72 -1.12 30.52
CA SER A 41 -10.42 -2.56 30.59
C SER A 41 -11.69 -3.42 30.53
N ALA A 42 -12.76 -3.00 31.24
CA ALA A 42 -14.05 -3.68 31.20
C ALA A 42 -14.72 -3.59 29.81
N ALA A 43 -14.63 -2.44 29.13
CA ALA A 43 -15.17 -2.24 27.79
C ALA A 43 -14.43 -3.09 26.74
N VAL A 44 -13.10 -3.08 26.75
CA VAL A 44 -12.27 -3.92 25.86
C VAL A 44 -12.57 -5.39 26.06
N ARG A 45 -12.72 -5.83 27.33
CA ARG A 45 -13.09 -7.21 27.64
C ARG A 45 -14.45 -7.58 27.07
N ARG A 46 -15.43 -6.68 27.17
CA ARG A 46 -16.80 -6.90 26.68
C ARG A 46 -16.87 -6.95 25.16
N ILE A 47 -16.14 -6.04 24.48
CA ILE A 47 -16.04 -6.02 23.02
C ILE A 47 -15.44 -7.33 22.53
N LEU A 48 -14.37 -7.81 23.17
CA LEU A 48 -13.75 -9.08 22.81
C LEU A 48 -14.67 -10.28 23.05
N LEU A 49 -15.47 -10.27 24.12
CA LEU A 49 -16.46 -11.32 24.40
C LEU A 49 -17.69 -11.27 23.46
N ALA A 50 -17.95 -10.13 22.81
CA ALA A 50 -19.06 -9.98 21.87
C ALA A 50 -18.69 -10.45 20.44
N GLU A 51 -17.42 -10.70 20.16
CA GLU A 51 -16.96 -11.19 18.85
C GLU A 51 -17.32 -12.69 18.67
N PRO A 52 -17.97 -13.06 17.55
CA PRO A 52 -18.27 -14.46 17.24
C PRO A 52 -17.00 -15.30 17.20
N GLY A 53 -16.95 -16.33 18.05
CA GLY A 53 -15.81 -17.23 18.16
C GLY A 53 -14.87 -16.93 19.33
N VAL A 54 -15.13 -15.94 20.20
CA VAL A 54 -14.34 -15.70 21.43
C VAL A 54 -15.08 -16.23 22.66
N GLU A 55 -14.51 -17.23 23.35
CA GLU A 55 -15.08 -17.87 24.54
C GLU A 55 -14.77 -17.09 25.83
N SER A 56 -13.57 -16.53 25.92
CA SER A 56 -13.15 -15.72 27.07
C SER A 56 -12.17 -14.63 26.66
N ALA A 57 -12.16 -13.51 27.39
CA ALA A 57 -11.18 -12.45 27.19
C ALA A 57 -10.65 -11.96 28.55
N ALA A 58 -9.32 -11.86 28.65
CA ALA A 58 -8.61 -11.25 29.77
C ALA A 58 -7.99 -9.93 29.32
N VAL A 59 -8.09 -8.87 30.11
CA VAL A 59 -7.56 -7.54 29.77
C VAL A 59 -6.72 -7.03 30.92
N ASN A 60 -5.49 -6.61 30.63
CA ASN A 60 -4.54 -6.09 31.60
C ASN A 60 -4.27 -4.61 31.33
N LEU A 61 -4.73 -3.78 32.27
CA LEU A 61 -4.62 -2.33 32.23
C LEU A 61 -3.17 -1.82 32.39
N LEU A 62 -2.30 -2.56 33.08
CA LEU A 62 -0.92 -2.12 33.32
C LEU A 62 -0.02 -2.32 32.10
N THR A 63 -0.36 -3.27 31.24
CA THR A 63 0.44 -3.64 30.07
C THR A 63 -0.23 -3.25 28.76
N ASP A 64 -1.32 -2.48 28.82
CA ASP A 64 -2.15 -2.12 27.66
C ASP A 64 -2.47 -3.34 26.77
N SER A 65 -2.74 -4.51 27.35
CA SER A 65 -2.89 -5.75 26.57
C SER A 65 -4.17 -6.51 26.85
N ALA A 66 -4.70 -7.18 25.82
CA ALA A 66 -5.88 -8.01 25.91
C ALA A 66 -5.66 -9.36 25.23
N VAL A 67 -6.14 -10.43 25.85
CA VAL A 67 -5.94 -11.82 25.42
C VAL A 67 -7.31 -12.48 25.26
N PRO A 68 -7.90 -12.47 24.05
CA PRO A 68 -9.05 -13.30 23.73
C PRO A 68 -8.66 -14.77 23.52
N ARG A 69 -9.53 -15.69 23.93
CA ARG A 69 -9.44 -17.13 23.67
C ARG A 69 -10.58 -17.53 22.75
N ALA A 70 -10.25 -18.10 21.58
CA ALA A 70 -11.23 -18.41 20.54
C ALA A 70 -11.61 -19.90 20.46
N VAL A 71 -12.83 -20.19 19.99
CA VAL A 71 -13.30 -21.49 19.49
C VAL A 71 -13.74 -21.31 18.03
N GLU A 72 -13.22 -22.14 17.13
CA GLU A 72 -13.53 -22.11 15.70
C GLU A 72 -15.03 -22.31 15.43
N ALA A 73 -15.74 -21.26 14.98
CA ALA A 73 -16.97 -21.40 14.19
C ALA A 73 -17.32 -20.13 13.41
N GLY A 74 -17.43 -20.26 12.07
CA GLY A 74 -17.84 -19.19 11.16
C GLY A 74 -18.24 -19.66 9.75
N LEU A 75 -19.09 -20.69 9.67
CA LEU A 75 -19.61 -21.32 8.45
C LEU A 75 -20.64 -20.45 7.71
N ALA A 76 -20.20 -19.56 6.80
CA ALA A 76 -21.01 -19.09 5.66
C ALA A 76 -20.16 -18.41 4.59
N ASP A 77 -19.24 -17.52 4.97
CA ASP A 77 -18.32 -16.83 4.03
C ASP A 77 -17.07 -17.66 3.72
N GLU A 78 -16.71 -18.61 4.59
CA GLU A 78 -15.68 -19.59 4.32
C GLU A 78 -16.10 -20.60 3.25
N ALA A 79 -17.38 -20.82 2.96
CA ALA A 79 -17.76 -21.74 1.89
C ALA A 79 -17.37 -21.17 0.51
N ALA A 80 -17.55 -19.86 0.28
CA ALA A 80 -17.16 -19.20 -0.96
C ALA A 80 -15.65 -18.93 -1.03
N ALA A 81 -15.01 -18.57 0.10
CA ALA A 81 -13.58 -18.34 0.18
C ALA A 81 -12.75 -19.64 0.22
N SER A 82 -13.26 -20.70 0.83
CA SER A 82 -12.67 -22.05 0.79
C SER A 82 -12.92 -22.72 -0.54
N GLU A 83 -14.05 -22.53 -1.22
CA GLU A 83 -14.22 -23.00 -2.60
C GLU A 83 -13.25 -22.28 -3.55
N ALA A 84 -13.02 -20.97 -3.35
CA ALA A 84 -12.01 -20.22 -4.10
C ALA A 84 -10.57 -20.62 -3.75
N ARG A 85 -10.25 -20.90 -2.47
CA ARG A 85 -8.94 -21.42 -2.04
C ARG A 85 -8.71 -22.85 -2.51
N ARG A 86 -9.70 -23.72 -2.39
CA ARG A 86 -9.70 -25.12 -2.84
C ARG A 86 -9.57 -25.19 -4.36
N ARG A 87 -10.23 -24.32 -5.13
CA ARG A 87 -9.98 -24.15 -6.57
C ARG A 87 -8.57 -23.65 -6.87
N GLY A 88 -8.06 -22.69 -6.09
CA GLY A 88 -6.71 -22.15 -6.22
C GLY A 88 -5.60 -23.13 -5.84
N GLU A 89 -5.86 -24.04 -4.91
CA GLU A 89 -4.96 -25.12 -4.46
C GLU A 89 -4.99 -26.31 -5.43
N LEU A 90 -6.18 -26.71 -5.93
CA LEU A 90 -6.29 -27.66 -7.04
C LEU A 90 -5.58 -27.15 -8.30
N GLN A 91 -5.68 -25.84 -8.60
CA GLN A 91 -4.98 -25.21 -9.71
C GLN A 91 -3.46 -25.14 -9.51
N ARG A 92 -2.98 -24.81 -8.29
CA ARG A 92 -1.55 -24.83 -7.97
C ARG A 92 -0.97 -26.24 -8.04
N SER A 93 -1.67 -27.23 -7.46
CA SER A 93 -1.28 -28.63 -7.54
C SER A 93 -1.22 -29.13 -8.98
N MET A 94 -2.09 -28.66 -9.89
CA MET A 94 -2.00 -28.99 -11.32
C MET A 94 -0.81 -28.33 -12.03
N VAL A 95 -0.44 -27.10 -11.64
CA VAL A 95 0.79 -26.43 -12.15
C VAL A 95 2.03 -27.16 -11.65
N ASP A 96 2.06 -27.52 -10.37
CA ASP A 96 3.14 -28.30 -9.78
C ASP A 96 3.21 -29.71 -10.38
N LEU A 97 2.06 -30.33 -10.71
CA LEU A 97 1.99 -31.62 -11.40
C LEU A 97 2.45 -31.53 -12.86
N ALA A 98 2.10 -30.46 -13.58
CA ALA A 98 2.51 -30.22 -14.95
C ALA A 98 4.02 -29.89 -15.05
N VAL A 99 4.58 -29.20 -14.06
CA VAL A 99 6.00 -28.87 -13.99
C VAL A 99 6.84 -30.07 -13.51
N ALA A 100 6.29 -30.94 -12.67
CA ALA A 100 7.03 -32.07 -12.11
C ALA A 100 7.14 -33.30 -13.03
N TRP A 101 6.31 -33.45 -14.06
CA TRP A 101 6.11 -34.72 -14.78
C TRP A 101 6.45 -34.69 -16.27
N GLY A 102 7.41 -33.86 -16.69
CA GLY A 102 7.81 -33.69 -18.10
C GLY A 102 8.51 -34.89 -18.77
N LEU A 103 8.23 -36.15 -18.38
CA LEU A 103 8.90 -37.35 -18.91
C LEU A 103 8.00 -38.61 -18.91
N VAL A 104 6.74 -38.57 -19.41
CA VAL A 104 5.97 -39.83 -19.60
C VAL A 104 4.98 -39.77 -20.79
N ALA A 105 5.04 -40.82 -21.63
CA ALA A 105 4.09 -41.30 -22.64
C ALA A 105 3.03 -40.32 -23.23
N PRO A 106 2.92 -40.18 -24.58
CA PRO A 106 1.96 -39.31 -25.27
C PRO A 106 0.49 -39.40 -24.80
N GLY A 107 0.06 -40.54 -24.27
CA GLY A 107 -1.28 -40.73 -23.72
C GLY A 107 -1.58 -39.94 -22.45
N VAL A 108 -0.57 -39.62 -21.63
CA VAL A 108 -0.72 -38.85 -20.39
C VAL A 108 -0.90 -37.37 -20.69
N SER A 109 -0.05 -36.79 -21.56
CA SER A 109 -0.17 -35.39 -22.00
C SER A 109 -1.50 -35.16 -22.73
N LEU A 110 -1.98 -36.15 -23.49
CA LEU A 110 -3.32 -36.10 -24.10
C LEU A 110 -4.44 -36.05 -23.05
N ALA A 111 -4.40 -36.94 -22.05
CA ALA A 111 -5.40 -36.99 -21.00
C ALA A 111 -5.42 -35.70 -20.15
N LEU A 112 -4.26 -35.16 -19.82
CA LEU A 112 -4.12 -33.90 -19.08
C LEU A 112 -4.58 -32.70 -19.92
N GLY A 113 -4.25 -32.64 -21.20
CA GLY A 113 -4.72 -31.59 -22.12
C GLY A 113 -6.24 -31.59 -22.25
N ALA A 114 -6.83 -32.77 -22.43
CA ALA A 114 -8.29 -32.94 -22.45
C ALA A 114 -8.93 -32.54 -21.12
N ALA A 115 -8.36 -32.96 -19.99
CA ALA A 115 -8.86 -32.60 -18.66
C ALA A 115 -8.74 -31.10 -18.38
N ALA A 116 -7.65 -30.45 -18.81
CA ALA A 116 -7.47 -29.00 -18.68
C ALA A 116 -8.52 -28.22 -19.49
N LEU A 117 -8.80 -28.64 -20.73
CA LEU A 117 -9.82 -28.02 -21.59
C LEU A 117 -11.25 -28.28 -21.09
N ALA A 118 -11.54 -29.49 -20.61
CA ALA A 118 -12.87 -29.88 -20.13
C ALA A 118 -13.18 -29.37 -18.72
N GLY A 119 -12.15 -29.19 -17.88
CA GLY A 119 -12.26 -28.69 -16.51
C GLY A 119 -12.04 -27.19 -16.41
N PRO A 120 -10.87 -26.72 -15.95
CA PRO A 120 -10.64 -25.30 -15.65
C PRO A 120 -10.64 -24.38 -16.88
N GLY A 121 -10.30 -24.91 -18.07
CA GLY A 121 -10.33 -24.19 -19.35
C GLY A 121 -11.73 -24.05 -19.96
N ARG A 122 -12.69 -24.87 -19.55
CA ARG A 122 -14.03 -24.93 -20.18
C ARG A 122 -14.75 -23.58 -20.22
N PRO A 123 -14.79 -22.77 -19.14
CA PRO A 123 -15.46 -21.47 -19.19
C PRO A 123 -14.85 -20.52 -20.22
N LEU A 124 -13.52 -20.54 -20.36
CA LEU A 124 -12.78 -19.74 -21.34
C LEU A 124 -13.13 -20.18 -22.77
N VAL A 125 -13.10 -21.48 -23.03
CA VAL A 125 -13.40 -22.04 -24.35
C VAL A 125 -14.85 -21.78 -24.77
N VAL A 126 -15.81 -22.03 -23.87
CA VAL A 126 -17.24 -21.85 -24.14
C VAL A 126 -17.59 -20.39 -24.37
N ASP A 127 -17.08 -19.48 -23.53
CA ASP A 127 -17.34 -18.05 -23.69
C ASP A 127 -16.67 -17.50 -24.96
N GLY A 128 -15.44 -17.94 -25.25
CA GLY A 128 -14.72 -17.57 -26.46
C GLY A 128 -15.45 -17.98 -27.73
N ALA A 129 -15.94 -19.22 -27.78
CA ALA A 129 -16.72 -19.75 -28.89
C ALA A 129 -18.05 -18.99 -29.08
N LYS A 130 -18.79 -18.75 -27.99
CA LYS A 130 -20.05 -17.97 -28.05
C LYS A 130 -19.81 -16.55 -28.54
N SER A 131 -18.72 -15.91 -28.10
CA SER A 131 -18.37 -14.54 -28.47
C SER A 131 -17.98 -14.41 -29.94
N LEU A 132 -17.26 -15.41 -30.47
CA LEU A 132 -16.98 -15.55 -31.91
C LEU A 132 -18.26 -15.69 -32.73
N VAL A 133 -19.17 -16.59 -32.33
CA VAL A 133 -20.44 -16.82 -33.04
C VAL A 133 -21.33 -15.56 -33.04
N ARG A 134 -21.28 -14.76 -31.97
CA ARG A 134 -22.04 -13.50 -31.86
C ARG A 134 -21.44 -12.33 -32.65
N GLY A 135 -20.27 -12.50 -33.27
CA GLY A 135 -19.57 -11.42 -33.98
C GLY A 135 -18.96 -10.36 -33.06
N VAL A 136 -18.72 -10.69 -31.78
CA VAL A 136 -18.09 -9.79 -30.80
C VAL A 136 -16.93 -10.55 -30.14
N PRO A 137 -15.85 -10.87 -30.90
CA PRO A 137 -14.75 -11.65 -30.37
C PRO A 137 -14.09 -10.90 -29.21
N ASN A 138 -13.73 -11.66 -28.19
CA ASN A 138 -13.14 -11.13 -26.98
C ASN A 138 -11.84 -11.89 -26.66
N MET A 139 -11.27 -11.57 -25.51
CA MET A 139 -10.09 -12.23 -24.97
C MET A 139 -10.20 -13.76 -24.92
N ASN A 140 -11.37 -14.27 -24.51
CA ASN A 140 -11.63 -15.70 -24.42
C ASN A 140 -11.66 -16.34 -25.81
N SER A 141 -12.06 -15.60 -26.85
CA SER A 141 -12.03 -16.07 -28.23
C SER A 141 -10.61 -16.38 -28.70
N LEU A 142 -9.64 -15.50 -28.42
CA LEU A 142 -8.24 -15.69 -28.79
C LEU A 142 -7.62 -16.91 -28.06
N ILE A 143 -7.84 -16.99 -26.75
CA ILE A 143 -7.37 -18.10 -25.90
C ILE A 143 -8.00 -19.42 -26.35
N ALA A 144 -9.31 -19.44 -26.62
CA ALA A 144 -10.01 -20.62 -27.09
C ALA A 144 -9.47 -21.11 -28.43
N MET A 145 -9.26 -20.22 -29.40
CA MET A 145 -8.68 -20.60 -30.70
C MET A 145 -7.24 -21.11 -30.55
N GLY A 146 -6.38 -20.43 -29.78
CA GLY A 146 -5.01 -20.88 -29.55
C GLY A 146 -4.95 -22.26 -28.88
N ALA A 147 -5.68 -22.45 -27.78
CA ALA A 147 -5.68 -23.70 -27.03
C ALA A 147 -6.29 -24.87 -27.82
N LEU A 148 -7.40 -24.65 -28.54
CA LEU A 148 -8.02 -25.68 -29.38
C LEU A 148 -7.16 -26.03 -30.59
N THR A 149 -6.50 -25.04 -31.21
CA THR A 149 -5.65 -25.28 -32.39
C THR A 149 -4.40 -26.07 -32.01
N SER A 150 -3.69 -25.71 -30.92
CA SER A 150 -2.55 -26.50 -30.43
C SER A 150 -2.97 -27.92 -30.03
N PHE A 151 -4.10 -28.08 -29.34
CA PHE A 151 -4.60 -29.40 -28.94
C PHE A 151 -4.99 -30.27 -30.15
N ALA A 152 -5.67 -29.68 -31.14
CA ALA A 152 -6.03 -30.37 -32.39
C ALA A 152 -4.80 -30.76 -33.21
N ALA A 153 -3.77 -29.90 -33.25
CA ALA A 153 -2.50 -30.20 -33.90
C ALA A 153 -1.80 -31.39 -33.24
N GLY A 154 -1.71 -31.42 -31.90
CA GLY A 154 -1.12 -32.54 -31.16
C GLY A 154 -1.90 -33.87 -31.30
N LEU A 155 -3.21 -33.80 -31.50
CA LEU A 155 -4.07 -34.96 -31.80
C LEU A 155 -3.87 -35.53 -33.21
N ALA A 156 -3.50 -34.69 -34.18
CA ALA A 156 -3.33 -35.09 -35.58
C ALA A 156 -2.01 -35.85 -35.82
N THR A 157 -1.01 -35.66 -34.98
CA THR A 157 0.32 -36.29 -35.06
C THR A 157 0.30 -37.81 -35.24
N PRO A 158 -0.38 -38.61 -34.39
CA PRO A 158 -0.40 -40.07 -34.55
C PRO A 158 -1.22 -40.55 -35.76
N LEU A 159 -2.05 -39.69 -36.37
CA LEU A 159 -2.99 -40.06 -37.43
C LEU A 159 -2.45 -39.82 -38.84
N VAL A 160 -1.40 -39.01 -38.98
CA VAL A 160 -0.82 -38.62 -40.28
C VAL A 160 0.65 -39.04 -40.35
N PRO A 161 0.98 -40.14 -41.06
CA PRO A 161 2.37 -40.58 -41.24
C PRO A 161 3.21 -39.50 -41.94
N GLY A 162 4.34 -39.10 -41.33
CA GLY A 162 5.22 -38.05 -41.84
C GLY A 162 4.98 -36.66 -41.23
N LEU A 163 3.94 -36.49 -40.43
CA LEU A 163 3.70 -35.31 -39.61
C LEU A 163 4.41 -35.50 -38.26
N ALA A 164 5.73 -35.35 -38.23
CA ALA A 164 6.50 -35.39 -36.99
C ALA A 164 6.25 -34.10 -36.18
N LEU A 165 5.21 -34.11 -35.36
CA LEU A 165 4.97 -33.07 -34.35
C LEU A 165 5.47 -33.62 -33.01
N ASP A 166 6.34 -32.87 -32.34
CA ASP A 166 6.78 -33.23 -30.99
C ASP A 166 5.58 -33.37 -30.03
N GLY A 167 5.69 -34.31 -29.08
CA GLY A 167 4.68 -34.52 -28.02
C GLY A 167 4.40 -33.28 -27.14
N SER A 168 5.24 -32.25 -27.25
CA SER A 168 5.09 -30.94 -26.60
C SER A 168 3.83 -30.17 -27.04
N ALA A 169 3.30 -30.41 -28.24
CA ALA A 169 2.08 -29.75 -28.73
C ALA A 169 0.83 -30.09 -27.88
N LEU A 170 0.82 -31.25 -27.21
CA LEU A 170 -0.24 -31.63 -26.26
C LEU A 170 -0.09 -30.94 -24.89
N GLU A 171 1.12 -30.48 -24.56
CA GLU A 171 1.45 -29.79 -23.31
C GLU A 171 1.21 -28.27 -23.41
N GLU A 172 1.31 -27.71 -24.62
CA GLU A 172 1.09 -26.28 -24.89
C GLU A 172 -0.26 -25.75 -24.36
N PRO A 173 -1.42 -26.37 -24.61
CA PRO A 173 -2.71 -25.90 -24.08
C PRO A 173 -2.75 -25.93 -22.55
N ILE A 174 -2.07 -26.90 -21.92
CA ILE A 174 -2.01 -27.04 -20.46
C ILE A 174 -1.26 -25.84 -19.87
N MET A 175 -0.05 -25.57 -20.37
CA MET A 175 0.80 -24.47 -19.89
C MET A 175 0.17 -23.11 -20.17
N LEU A 176 -0.42 -22.94 -21.35
CA LEU A 176 -1.16 -21.73 -21.72
C LEU A 176 -2.31 -21.46 -20.77
N LEU A 177 -3.19 -22.45 -20.54
CA LEU A 177 -4.31 -22.31 -19.62
C LEU A 177 -3.83 -22.07 -18.19
N ALA A 178 -2.78 -22.76 -17.76
CA ALA A 178 -2.16 -22.57 -16.44
C ALA A 178 -1.72 -21.12 -16.21
N PHE A 179 -0.95 -20.52 -17.13
CA PHE A 179 -0.48 -19.14 -16.99
C PHE A 179 -1.61 -18.11 -17.09
N VAL A 180 -2.58 -18.33 -17.99
CA VAL A 180 -3.77 -17.46 -18.11
C VAL A 180 -4.59 -17.48 -16.82
N LEU A 181 -4.86 -18.65 -16.28
CA LEU A 181 -5.64 -18.82 -15.06
C LEU A 181 -4.87 -18.31 -13.83
N LEU A 182 -3.56 -18.55 -13.76
CA LEU A 182 -2.70 -17.99 -12.72
C LEU A 182 -2.72 -16.46 -12.77
N GLY A 183 -2.56 -15.86 -13.95
CA GLY A 183 -2.63 -14.41 -14.16
C GLY A 183 -3.95 -13.83 -13.67
N ARG A 184 -5.08 -14.43 -14.05
CA ARG A 184 -6.41 -14.02 -13.57
C ARG A 184 -6.59 -14.19 -12.07
N THR A 185 -6.00 -15.21 -11.48
CA THR A 185 -6.09 -15.46 -10.04
C THR A 185 -5.30 -14.42 -9.25
N LEU A 186 -4.08 -14.11 -9.71
CA LEU A 186 -3.25 -13.05 -9.13
C LEU A 186 -3.92 -11.68 -9.27
N GLU A 187 -4.51 -11.41 -10.43
CA GLU A 187 -5.31 -10.21 -10.68
C GLU A 187 -6.52 -10.12 -9.74
N ALA A 188 -7.33 -11.18 -9.64
CA ALA A 188 -8.48 -11.23 -8.76
C ALA A 188 -8.07 -11.03 -7.29
N ARG A 189 -6.96 -11.63 -6.85
CA ARG A 189 -6.42 -11.46 -5.50
C ARG A 189 -6.00 -10.02 -5.24
N ALA A 190 -5.34 -9.37 -6.20
CA ALA A 190 -4.95 -7.97 -6.07
C ALA A 190 -6.17 -7.03 -6.02
N ARG A 191 -7.20 -7.31 -6.83
CA ARG A 191 -8.49 -6.59 -6.77
C ARG A 191 -9.19 -6.78 -5.44
N LEU A 192 -9.28 -8.00 -4.94
CA LEU A 192 -9.86 -8.30 -3.63
C LEU A 192 -9.13 -7.57 -2.50
N LYS A 193 -7.79 -7.50 -2.55
CA LYS A 193 -6.99 -6.71 -1.60
C LYS A 193 -7.30 -5.22 -1.71
N ALA A 194 -7.50 -4.68 -2.92
CA ALA A 194 -7.91 -3.30 -3.12
C ALA A 194 -9.35 -2.99 -2.65
N SER A 195 -10.26 -3.97 -2.75
CA SER A 195 -11.66 -3.86 -2.30
C SER A 195 -11.86 -4.14 -0.81
N ALA A 196 -10.90 -4.80 -0.13
CA ALA A 196 -11.02 -5.17 1.28
C ALA A 196 -11.25 -3.94 2.18
N ASP A 197 -10.57 -2.84 1.85
CA ASP A 197 -10.66 -1.57 2.57
C ASP A 197 -12.05 -0.90 2.41
N LEU A 198 -12.80 -1.19 1.34
CA LEU A 198 -14.18 -0.71 1.19
C LEU A 198 -15.17 -1.56 1.99
N ARG A 199 -14.90 -2.86 2.17
CA ARG A 199 -15.74 -3.77 2.97
C ARG A 199 -15.60 -3.51 4.46
N SER A 200 -14.43 -3.06 4.94
CA SER A 200 -14.26 -2.70 6.35
C SER A 200 -15.15 -1.52 6.76
N LEU A 201 -15.42 -0.57 5.86
CA LEU A 201 -16.36 0.54 6.10
C LEU A 201 -17.80 0.04 6.32
N ALA A 202 -18.23 -0.96 5.55
CA ALA A 202 -19.56 -1.56 5.70
C ALA A 202 -19.73 -2.32 7.03
N ARG A 203 -18.63 -2.82 7.63
CA ARG A 203 -18.62 -3.48 8.95
C ARG A 203 -18.74 -2.49 10.12
N LEU A 204 -18.68 -1.19 9.87
CA LEU A 204 -18.79 -0.17 10.92
C LEU A 204 -20.23 0.09 11.37
N ILE A 205 -21.24 -0.34 10.60
CA ILE A 205 -22.65 -0.29 11.02
C ILE A 205 -22.90 -1.49 11.94
N PRO A 206 -23.30 -1.27 13.20
CA PRO A 206 -23.75 -2.36 14.07
C PRO A 206 -24.90 -3.11 13.41
N ALA A 207 -24.87 -4.45 13.42
CA ALA A 207 -25.98 -5.25 12.90
C ALA A 207 -27.24 -5.15 13.77
N ARG A 208 -27.07 -4.81 15.05
CA ARG A 208 -28.12 -4.73 16.07
C ARG A 208 -28.01 -3.43 16.87
N SER A 209 -29.15 -2.95 17.34
CA SER A 209 -29.35 -1.70 18.08
C SER A 209 -30.18 -1.95 19.32
N ARG A 210 -29.85 -1.26 20.41
CA ARG A 210 -30.60 -1.32 21.67
C ARG A 210 -31.68 -0.24 21.68
N LEU A 211 -32.94 -0.64 21.44
CA LEU A 211 -34.13 0.19 21.43
C LEU A 211 -34.72 0.31 22.84
N LEU A 212 -34.91 1.52 23.33
CA LEU A 212 -35.63 1.81 24.56
C LEU A 212 -37.14 1.84 24.28
N LEU A 213 -37.88 0.95 24.93
CA LEU A 213 -39.34 0.80 24.77
C LEU A 213 -40.12 1.91 25.51
N ARG A 214 -39.47 2.69 26.37
CA ARG A 214 -40.07 3.81 27.12
C ARG A 214 -39.14 5.04 27.09
N PRO A 215 -39.66 6.25 26.84
CA PRO A 215 -38.85 7.47 26.85
C PRO A 215 -38.38 7.82 28.28
N PRO A 216 -37.16 8.34 28.46
CA PRO A 216 -36.68 8.82 29.75
C PRO A 216 -37.46 10.09 30.13
N GLY A 217 -38.46 9.97 31.01
CA GLY A 217 -39.17 11.13 31.57
C GLY A 217 -40.67 11.02 31.81
N GLU A 218 -41.36 9.93 31.43
CA GLU A 218 -42.77 9.72 31.86
C GLU A 218 -42.82 9.04 33.24
N PRO A 219 -43.35 9.71 34.29
CA PRO A 219 -43.44 9.10 35.61
C PRO A 219 -44.51 8.01 35.64
N ALA A 220 -44.15 6.84 36.18
CA ALA A 220 -45.13 5.93 36.73
C ALA A 220 -45.86 6.65 37.87
N SER A 221 -47.19 6.63 37.83
CA SER A 221 -48.10 7.23 38.80
C SER A 221 -47.71 6.97 40.27
N ALA A 222 -46.96 7.88 40.89
CA ALA A 222 -46.80 8.04 42.34
C ALA A 222 -46.17 9.42 42.65
N PRO A 223 -46.51 10.07 43.78
CA PRO A 223 -46.32 11.51 43.96
C PRO A 223 -44.85 11.90 44.23
N ALA A 224 -44.52 13.10 43.74
CA ALA A 224 -43.20 13.70 43.75
C ALA A 224 -42.73 14.15 45.14
N THR A 225 -41.50 13.77 45.52
CA THR A 225 -40.65 14.55 46.40
C THR A 225 -39.17 14.47 45.96
N ALA A 226 -38.56 15.66 45.90
CA ALA A 226 -37.13 15.99 45.97
C ALA A 226 -36.15 15.38 44.94
N ALA A 227 -35.66 16.27 44.06
CA ALA A 227 -34.35 16.33 43.42
C ALA A 227 -33.41 15.11 43.62
N ALA A 228 -33.53 14.14 42.72
CA ALA A 228 -32.48 13.17 42.43
C ALA A 228 -32.33 13.06 40.91
N VAL A 229 -31.10 13.20 40.43
CA VAL A 229 -30.72 12.89 39.05
C VAL A 229 -31.19 11.48 38.75
N ALA A 230 -32.12 11.31 37.80
CA ALA A 230 -32.58 9.99 37.39
C ALA A 230 -31.36 9.18 36.91
N PRO A 231 -31.10 7.99 37.46
CA PRO A 231 -30.01 7.16 36.99
C PRO A 231 -30.27 6.81 35.52
N LEU A 232 -29.31 7.12 34.65
CA LEU A 232 -29.26 6.56 33.30
C LEU A 232 -29.40 5.05 33.42
N ALA A 233 -30.36 4.48 32.67
CA ALA A 233 -30.69 3.07 32.70
C ALA A 233 -29.41 2.21 32.71
N SER A 234 -29.19 1.47 33.80
CA SER A 234 -28.14 0.47 33.89
C SER A 234 -28.46 -0.71 32.97
N GLU A 235 -27.43 -1.51 32.65
CA GLU A 235 -27.44 -2.65 31.70
C GLU A 235 -28.61 -3.64 31.89
N ASP A 236 -29.25 -3.67 33.07
CA ASP A 236 -30.34 -4.58 33.46
C ASP A 236 -31.76 -4.00 33.33
N SER A 237 -31.96 -2.86 32.65
CA SER A 237 -33.32 -2.31 32.51
C SER A 237 -34.18 -3.21 31.61
N LYS A 238 -35.29 -3.73 32.16
CA LYS A 238 -36.33 -4.49 31.43
C LYS A 238 -37.00 -3.71 30.28
N ASP A 239 -36.62 -2.45 30.08
CA ASP A 239 -37.21 -1.51 29.13
C ASP A 239 -36.36 -1.34 27.85
N ALA A 240 -35.27 -2.11 27.68
CA ALA A 240 -34.43 -2.10 26.48
C ALA A 240 -34.55 -3.41 25.68
N ALA A 241 -34.91 -3.31 24.39
CA ALA A 241 -35.00 -4.43 23.47
C ALA A 241 -33.89 -4.37 22.41
N ASP A 242 -33.23 -5.50 22.16
CA ASP A 242 -32.21 -5.59 21.12
C ASP A 242 -32.84 -5.96 19.76
N VAL A 243 -32.75 -5.04 18.79
CA VAL A 243 -33.42 -5.14 17.49
C VAL A 243 -32.42 -5.02 16.33
N PRO A 244 -32.65 -5.63 15.16
CA PRO A 244 -31.81 -5.39 14.00
C PRO A 244 -31.77 -3.90 13.63
N THR A 245 -30.60 -3.33 13.35
CA THR A 245 -30.45 -1.90 13.05
C THR A 245 -31.32 -1.45 11.88
N ALA A 246 -31.53 -2.32 10.90
CA ALA A 246 -32.41 -2.07 9.76
C ALA A 246 -33.90 -1.84 10.13
N SER A 247 -34.32 -2.25 11.33
CA SER A 247 -35.70 -2.08 11.83
C SER A 247 -35.93 -0.77 12.58
N VAL A 248 -34.86 -0.03 12.89
CA VAL A 248 -34.93 1.26 13.59
C VAL A 248 -35.56 2.33 12.70
N ARG A 249 -36.51 3.06 13.27
CA ARG A 249 -37.27 4.14 12.63
C ARG A 249 -36.91 5.50 13.21
N ALA A 250 -37.13 6.56 12.44
CA ALA A 250 -37.01 7.92 12.95
C ALA A 250 -38.02 8.14 14.09
N GLY A 251 -37.56 8.74 15.19
CA GLY A 251 -38.30 8.91 16.44
C GLY A 251 -38.02 7.84 17.50
N ASP A 252 -37.42 6.71 17.12
CA ASP A 252 -37.06 5.64 18.06
C ASP A 252 -36.01 6.12 19.08
N MET A 253 -36.12 5.65 20.31
CA MET A 253 -35.15 5.95 21.38
C MET A 253 -34.13 4.83 21.47
N LEU A 254 -32.84 5.14 21.37
CA LEU A 254 -31.75 4.17 21.36
C LEU A 254 -30.82 4.42 22.54
N LEU A 255 -30.29 3.36 23.14
CA LEU A 255 -29.27 3.44 24.18
C LEU A 255 -27.92 2.96 23.63
N VAL A 256 -26.94 3.87 23.60
CA VAL A 256 -25.57 3.58 23.16
C VAL A 256 -24.63 3.67 24.35
N LEU A 257 -23.95 2.58 24.69
CA LEU A 257 -23.04 2.49 25.83
C LEU A 257 -21.62 2.95 25.48
N PRO A 258 -20.77 3.29 26.46
CA PRO A 258 -19.36 3.59 26.21
C PRO A 258 -18.64 2.44 25.50
N GLY A 259 -17.91 2.76 24.43
CA GLY A 259 -17.24 1.81 23.54
C GLY A 259 -18.13 1.25 22.43
N GLU A 260 -19.45 1.48 22.47
CA GLU A 260 -20.36 1.10 21.39
C GLU A 260 -20.38 2.16 20.27
N ARG A 261 -20.66 1.71 19.05
CA ARG A 261 -20.87 2.59 17.90
C ARG A 261 -22.31 3.08 17.85
N VAL A 262 -22.48 4.33 17.48
CA VAL A 262 -23.80 4.90 17.19
C VAL A 262 -24.38 4.21 15.95
N PRO A 263 -25.55 3.55 16.03
CA PRO A 263 -26.05 2.73 14.92
C PRO A 263 -26.77 3.51 13.80
N VAL A 264 -27.41 4.63 14.15
CA VAL A 264 -28.14 5.53 13.22
C VAL A 264 -27.91 6.98 13.64
N ASP A 265 -28.14 7.92 12.73
CA ASP A 265 -28.04 9.34 13.08
C ASP A 265 -29.14 9.71 14.07
N GLY A 266 -28.82 10.58 15.02
CA GLY A 266 -29.76 10.93 16.07
C GLY A 266 -29.35 12.15 16.89
N GLU A 267 -30.28 12.58 17.74
CA GLU A 267 -30.07 13.67 18.70
C GLU A 267 -29.93 13.08 20.12
N VAL A 268 -28.94 13.55 20.88
CA VAL A 268 -28.78 13.15 22.28
C VAL A 268 -29.93 13.73 23.11
N VAL A 269 -30.73 12.86 23.73
CA VAL A 269 -31.83 13.26 24.63
C VAL A 269 -31.40 13.24 26.08
N ALA A 270 -30.56 12.28 26.46
CA ALA A 270 -30.05 12.15 27.83
C ALA A 270 -28.63 11.56 27.84
N GLY A 271 -27.85 11.92 28.86
CA GLY A 271 -26.43 11.59 28.97
C GLY A 271 -25.50 12.71 28.51
N ARG A 272 -24.26 12.69 28.99
CA ARG A 272 -23.17 13.58 28.56
C ARG A 272 -21.93 12.72 28.42
N GLY A 273 -21.28 12.78 27.27
CA GLY A 273 -20.08 12.01 26.97
C GLY A 273 -19.34 12.65 25.79
N SER A 274 -18.36 11.96 25.26
CA SER A 274 -17.63 12.40 24.07
C SER A 274 -17.74 11.35 22.98
N CYS A 275 -17.67 11.76 21.71
CA CYS A 275 -17.74 10.86 20.56
C CYS A 275 -16.46 10.98 19.73
N ASP A 276 -15.93 9.84 19.31
CA ASP A 276 -14.89 9.79 18.30
C ASP A 276 -15.54 9.82 16.91
N GLU A 277 -15.33 10.92 16.20
CA GLU A 277 -15.82 11.16 14.85
C GLU A 277 -14.70 11.04 13.81
N ALA A 278 -13.50 10.61 14.19
CA ALA A 278 -12.30 10.58 13.34
C ALA A 278 -12.49 9.80 12.04
N MET A 279 -13.33 8.75 12.06
CA MET A 279 -13.62 7.96 10.86
C MET A 279 -14.47 8.70 9.82
N LEU A 280 -15.23 9.71 10.23
CA LEU A 280 -16.10 10.51 9.34
C LEU A 280 -15.46 11.86 9.00
N THR A 281 -14.90 12.52 10.02
CA THR A 281 -14.33 13.87 9.89
C THR A 281 -12.83 13.87 9.60
N GLY A 282 -12.13 12.78 9.94
CA GLY A 282 -10.67 12.70 9.91
C GLY A 282 -9.99 13.28 11.14
N GLU A 283 -10.73 13.82 12.12
CA GLU A 283 -10.19 14.49 13.29
C GLU A 283 -10.09 13.53 14.49
N SER A 284 -8.89 13.33 15.03
CA SER A 284 -8.64 12.41 16.15
C SER A 284 -9.06 12.94 17.53
N ALA A 285 -9.57 14.18 17.60
CA ALA A 285 -10.01 14.79 18.85
C ALA A 285 -11.44 14.35 19.17
N LEU A 286 -11.68 13.91 20.40
CA LEU A 286 -13.01 13.53 20.85
C LEU A 286 -13.93 14.75 20.92
N VAL A 287 -15.10 14.65 20.31
CA VAL A 287 -16.10 15.73 20.25
C VAL A 287 -17.07 15.59 21.43
N PRO A 288 -17.16 16.57 22.35
CA PRO A 288 -18.08 16.48 23.47
C PRO A 288 -19.55 16.58 23.02
N LYS A 289 -20.41 15.73 23.59
CA LYS A 289 -21.85 15.65 23.30
C LYS A 289 -22.67 15.79 24.59
N ALA A 290 -23.72 16.59 24.51
CA ALA A 290 -24.66 16.88 25.59
C ALA A 290 -26.10 16.81 25.05
N PRO A 291 -27.14 16.81 25.90
CA PRO A 291 -28.53 16.80 25.42
C PRO A 291 -28.79 17.95 24.43
N GLY A 292 -29.42 17.62 23.30
CA GLY A 292 -29.62 18.50 22.14
C GLY A 292 -28.53 18.41 21.07
N ALA A 293 -27.39 17.75 21.34
CA ALA A 293 -26.31 17.59 20.35
C ALA A 293 -26.65 16.49 19.33
N GLN A 294 -26.27 16.72 18.07
CA GLN A 294 -26.39 15.72 17.01
C GLN A 294 -25.22 14.72 17.07
N VAL A 295 -25.53 13.45 16.79
CA VAL A 295 -24.56 12.35 16.67
C VAL A 295 -24.80 11.57 15.38
N THR A 296 -23.70 11.14 14.76
CA THR A 296 -23.72 10.49 13.45
C THR A 296 -23.45 8.99 13.58
N ALA A 297 -24.10 8.18 12.74
CA ALA A 297 -23.91 6.75 12.68
C ALA A 297 -22.44 6.37 12.39
N GLY A 298 -21.90 5.39 13.12
CA GLY A 298 -20.53 4.91 13.00
C GLY A 298 -19.53 5.55 13.97
N THR A 299 -19.88 6.68 14.59
CA THR A 299 -19.10 7.33 15.66
C THR A 299 -19.07 6.45 16.91
N VAL A 300 -18.00 6.51 17.68
CA VAL A 300 -17.85 5.70 18.91
C VAL A 300 -18.08 6.57 20.13
N VAL A 301 -18.97 6.16 21.02
CA VAL A 301 -19.25 6.88 22.27
C VAL A 301 -18.20 6.54 23.32
N TYR A 302 -17.67 7.54 24.01
CA TYR A 302 -16.70 7.42 25.08
C TYR A 302 -17.25 7.99 26.40
N GLU A 303 -16.63 7.55 27.50
CA GLU A 303 -16.84 8.03 28.89
C GLU A 303 -18.18 7.64 29.53
N ALA A 304 -19.32 7.91 28.88
CA ALA A 304 -20.65 7.71 29.46
C ALA A 304 -21.72 7.33 28.42
N PRO A 305 -22.78 6.59 28.81
CA PRO A 305 -23.83 6.17 27.91
C PRO A 305 -24.66 7.36 27.41
N LEU A 306 -25.10 7.29 26.15
CA LEU A 306 -25.96 8.28 25.51
C LEU A 306 -27.30 7.65 25.13
N SER A 307 -28.39 8.31 25.53
CA SER A 307 -29.72 8.01 25.00
C SER A 307 -30.01 8.93 23.82
N LEU A 308 -30.23 8.34 22.66
CA LEU A 308 -30.38 9.03 21.38
C LEU A 308 -31.81 8.90 20.90
N ARG A 309 -32.35 9.97 20.28
CA ARG A 309 -33.54 9.88 19.45
C ARG A 309 -33.09 9.75 18.00
N ALA A 310 -33.41 8.64 17.36
CA ALA A 310 -33.08 8.41 15.96
C ALA A 310 -33.74 9.49 15.08
N THR A 311 -32.96 10.20 14.27
CA THR A 311 -33.45 11.16 13.28
C THR A 311 -33.63 10.50 11.91
N THR A 312 -32.91 9.40 11.67
CA THR A 312 -32.94 8.63 10.41
C THR A 312 -33.33 7.17 10.65
N THR A 313 -33.71 6.46 9.59
CA THR A 313 -33.91 5.00 9.64
C THR A 313 -32.57 4.26 9.54
N GLY A 314 -32.53 2.98 9.92
CA GLY A 314 -31.32 2.14 9.78
C GLY A 314 -30.70 2.16 8.37
N ALA A 315 -31.55 2.11 7.34
CA ALA A 315 -31.11 2.26 5.96
C ALA A 315 -30.88 3.74 5.57
N GLY A 316 -31.57 4.70 6.20
CA GLY A 316 -31.44 6.13 5.91
C GLY A 316 -30.23 6.83 6.58
N SER A 317 -29.47 6.14 7.43
CA SER A 317 -28.34 6.74 8.16
C SER A 317 -27.21 7.20 7.23
N THR A 318 -26.42 8.17 7.70
CA THR A 318 -25.27 8.74 6.99
C THR A 318 -24.34 7.64 6.51
N LEU A 319 -23.93 6.72 7.39
CA LEU A 319 -23.02 5.62 7.07
C LEU A 319 -23.63 4.59 6.08
N ALA A 320 -24.94 4.31 6.17
CA ALA A 320 -25.63 3.48 5.18
C ALA A 320 -25.74 4.19 3.82
N GLY A 321 -25.90 5.51 3.84
CA GLY A 321 -25.75 6.39 2.68
C GLY A 321 -24.37 6.25 2.05
N ILE A 322 -23.29 6.36 2.82
CA ILE A 322 -21.91 6.13 2.35
C ILE A 322 -21.80 4.77 1.65
N ALA A 323 -22.28 3.69 2.28
CA ALA A 323 -22.21 2.35 1.70
C ALA A 323 -22.98 2.24 0.36
N ARG A 324 -24.16 2.87 0.25
CA ARG A 324 -24.91 2.94 -1.02
C ARG A 324 -24.20 3.77 -2.07
N LEU A 325 -23.64 4.92 -1.69
CA LEU A 325 -22.90 5.79 -2.62
C LEU A 325 -21.65 5.10 -3.14
N VAL A 326 -20.92 4.37 -2.29
CA VAL A 326 -19.78 3.54 -2.68
C VAL A 326 -20.21 2.40 -3.61
N THR A 327 -21.33 1.74 -3.33
CA THR A 327 -21.85 0.66 -4.17
C THR A 327 -22.34 1.17 -5.54
N ALA A 328 -23.04 2.31 -5.55
CA ALA A 328 -23.48 2.99 -6.77
C ALA A 328 -22.28 3.52 -7.59
N ALA A 329 -21.21 3.95 -6.92
CA ALA A 329 -19.96 4.32 -7.57
C ALA A 329 -19.31 3.14 -8.31
N GLN A 330 -19.36 1.93 -7.73
CA GLN A 330 -18.78 0.74 -8.35
C GLN A 330 -19.52 0.29 -9.62
N ALA A 331 -20.77 0.75 -9.84
CA ALA A 331 -21.57 0.35 -11.00
C ALA A 331 -21.39 1.26 -12.23
N ARG A 332 -20.78 2.45 -12.09
CA ARG A 332 -20.64 3.43 -13.18
C ARG A 332 -19.26 3.38 -13.83
N GLU A 333 -19.23 2.96 -15.09
CA GLU A 333 -18.01 2.82 -15.89
C GLU A 333 -17.46 4.16 -16.40
N ALA A 334 -16.13 4.30 -16.37
CA ALA A 334 -15.45 5.46 -16.93
C ALA A 334 -15.55 5.51 -18.47
N PRO A 335 -15.70 6.69 -19.10
CA PRO A 335 -15.64 6.85 -20.55
C PRO A 335 -14.41 6.19 -21.19
N VAL A 336 -13.23 6.31 -20.59
CA VAL A 336 -12.01 5.67 -21.08
C VAL A 336 -12.08 4.14 -21.03
N GLN A 337 -12.85 3.56 -20.10
CA GLN A 337 -13.12 2.11 -20.07
C GLN A 337 -13.96 1.70 -21.27
N ARG A 338 -15.03 2.43 -21.58
CA ARG A 338 -15.86 2.17 -22.78
C ARG A 338 -15.06 2.28 -24.07
N LEU A 339 -14.12 3.22 -24.14
CA LEU A 339 -13.20 3.33 -25.27
C LEU A 339 -12.27 2.12 -25.36
N ALA A 340 -11.69 1.70 -24.23
CA ALA A 340 -10.85 0.50 -24.17
C ALA A 340 -11.61 -0.76 -24.59
N ASP A 341 -12.86 -0.93 -24.14
CA ASP A 341 -13.72 -2.06 -24.49
C ASP A 341 -14.11 -2.04 -25.98
N ALA A 342 -14.42 -0.86 -26.53
CA ALA A 342 -14.68 -0.69 -27.96
C ALA A 342 -13.45 -0.98 -28.84
N VAL A 343 -12.25 -0.63 -28.36
CA VAL A 343 -10.98 -0.94 -29.05
C VAL A 343 -10.67 -2.44 -28.94
N ALA A 344 -10.91 -3.07 -27.79
CA ALA A 344 -10.57 -4.48 -27.54
C ALA A 344 -11.23 -5.44 -28.54
N GLY A 345 -12.50 -5.21 -28.90
CA GLY A 345 -13.20 -6.03 -29.90
C GLY A 345 -12.58 -5.93 -31.29
N ARG A 346 -12.27 -4.70 -31.75
CA ARG A 346 -11.60 -4.47 -33.05
C ARG A 346 -10.16 -5.00 -33.06
N PHE A 347 -9.48 -4.89 -31.92
CA PHE A 347 -8.14 -5.39 -31.71
C PHE A 347 -8.07 -6.93 -31.82
N CYS A 348 -9.08 -7.65 -31.32
CA CYS A 348 -9.15 -9.11 -31.49
C CYS A 348 -9.15 -9.52 -32.97
N TYR A 349 -9.91 -8.81 -33.82
CA TYR A 349 -9.90 -9.07 -35.26
C TYR A 349 -8.54 -8.78 -35.90
N SER A 350 -7.87 -7.67 -35.53
CA SER A 350 -6.53 -7.38 -36.06
C SER A 350 -5.50 -8.44 -35.65
N VAL A 351 -5.60 -8.99 -34.43
CA VAL A 351 -4.74 -10.08 -33.95
C VAL A 351 -5.00 -11.37 -34.73
N MET A 352 -6.27 -11.72 -34.97
CA MET A 352 -6.62 -12.89 -35.79
C MET A 352 -6.09 -12.75 -37.22
N ALA A 353 -6.21 -11.56 -37.82
CA ALA A 353 -5.66 -11.28 -39.13
C ALA A 353 -4.12 -11.36 -39.14
N ALA A 354 -3.45 -10.81 -38.12
CA ALA A 354 -2.00 -10.91 -37.97
C ALA A 354 -1.52 -12.35 -37.78
N SER A 355 -2.25 -13.16 -37.01
CA SER A 355 -1.99 -14.59 -36.82
C SER A 355 -2.13 -15.35 -38.16
N ALA A 356 -3.21 -15.11 -38.91
CA ALA A 356 -3.40 -15.71 -40.23
C ALA A 356 -2.32 -15.27 -41.23
N ALA A 357 -1.93 -14.00 -41.23
CA ALA A 357 -0.84 -13.49 -42.06
C ALA A 357 0.52 -14.11 -41.69
N THR A 358 0.78 -14.29 -40.39
CA THR A 358 1.98 -14.97 -39.87
C THR A 358 2.03 -16.41 -40.35
N PHE A 359 0.91 -17.14 -40.22
CA PHE A 359 0.78 -18.51 -40.74
C PHE A 359 1.09 -18.55 -42.24
N ALA A 360 0.42 -17.72 -43.05
CA ALA A 360 0.59 -17.70 -44.50
C ALA A 360 2.03 -17.37 -44.92
N PHE A 361 2.66 -16.38 -44.27
CA PHE A 361 4.03 -15.99 -44.57
C PHE A 361 5.00 -17.13 -44.30
N TRP A 362 4.97 -17.75 -43.10
CA TRP A 362 5.92 -18.79 -42.74
C TRP A 362 5.65 -20.12 -43.45
N ALA A 363 4.39 -20.44 -43.76
CA ALA A 363 4.02 -21.64 -44.50
C ALA A 363 4.40 -21.57 -45.98
N LEU A 364 4.33 -20.38 -46.62
CA LEU A 364 4.52 -20.24 -48.07
C LEU A 364 5.86 -19.62 -48.47
N LEU A 365 6.33 -18.61 -47.72
CA LEU A 365 7.46 -17.76 -48.12
C LEU A 365 8.68 -17.90 -47.18
N GLY A 366 8.46 -18.13 -45.88
CA GLY A 366 9.50 -18.11 -44.86
C GLY A 366 10.63 -19.12 -45.09
N GLY A 367 10.31 -20.32 -45.55
CA GLY A 367 11.31 -21.35 -45.90
C GLY A 367 12.18 -20.98 -47.11
N SER A 368 11.65 -20.21 -48.06
CA SER A 368 12.38 -19.75 -49.25
C SER A 368 13.19 -18.47 -49.01
N ALA A 369 12.71 -17.59 -48.12
CA ALA A 369 13.35 -16.32 -47.81
C ALA A 369 14.50 -16.45 -46.80
N PHE A 370 14.45 -17.44 -45.88
CA PHE A 370 15.45 -17.62 -44.82
C PHE A 370 15.84 -19.11 -44.60
N PRO A 371 16.42 -19.79 -45.60
CA PRO A 371 16.61 -21.24 -45.59
C PRO A 371 17.49 -21.78 -44.44
N GLU A 372 18.61 -21.14 -44.10
CA GLU A 372 19.51 -21.60 -43.02
C GLU A 372 18.91 -21.43 -41.61
N LYS A 373 18.16 -20.35 -41.38
CA LYS A 373 17.63 -19.99 -40.04
C LYS A 373 16.22 -20.55 -39.80
N ALA A 374 15.42 -20.72 -40.85
CA ALA A 374 14.15 -21.47 -40.78
C ALA A 374 14.41 -22.95 -40.47
N ALA A 375 15.48 -23.54 -41.01
CA ALA A 375 15.92 -24.90 -40.67
C ALA A 375 16.36 -25.00 -39.20
N ALA A 376 17.14 -24.05 -38.69
CA ALA A 376 17.55 -24.01 -37.27
C ALA A 376 16.36 -23.85 -36.31
N ALA A 377 15.37 -23.01 -36.65
CA ALA A 377 14.16 -22.84 -35.86
C ALA A 377 13.20 -24.04 -35.94
N ALA A 378 13.11 -24.70 -37.09
CA ALA A 378 12.37 -25.95 -37.26
C ALA A 378 13.01 -27.10 -36.47
N VAL A 379 14.34 -27.14 -36.36
CA VAL A 379 15.09 -28.12 -35.56
C VAL A 379 14.97 -27.84 -34.06
N ALA A 380 15.03 -26.58 -33.62
CA ALA A 380 14.81 -26.20 -32.22
C ALA A 380 13.34 -26.40 -31.76
N GLY A 381 12.42 -26.56 -32.71
CA GLY A 381 10.99 -26.71 -32.48
C GLY A 381 10.40 -28.10 -32.75
N GLY A 382 11.21 -29.13 -33.01
CA GLY A 382 10.71 -30.51 -33.12
C GLY A 382 10.53 -31.10 -34.52
N GLY A 383 11.20 -30.56 -35.53
CA GLY A 383 11.33 -31.25 -36.83
C GLY A 383 10.11 -31.22 -37.75
N GLY A 384 9.24 -30.21 -37.64
CA GLY A 384 8.13 -29.98 -38.57
C GLY A 384 8.47 -29.02 -39.71
N GLY A 385 7.99 -29.30 -40.93
CA GLY A 385 8.17 -28.43 -42.11
C GLY A 385 7.55 -27.03 -41.98
N ALA A 386 7.70 -26.18 -43.02
CA ALA A 386 7.31 -24.76 -43.00
C ALA A 386 5.88 -24.46 -42.49
N VAL A 387 4.93 -25.35 -42.78
CA VAL A 387 3.53 -25.26 -42.32
C VAL A 387 3.41 -25.34 -40.80
N PHE A 388 4.22 -26.20 -40.16
CA PHE A 388 4.21 -26.36 -38.71
C PHE A 388 4.78 -25.15 -37.99
N LEU A 389 5.92 -24.63 -38.47
CA LEU A 389 6.50 -23.40 -37.94
C LEU A 389 5.52 -22.23 -38.06
N GLY A 390 4.83 -22.11 -39.20
CA GLY A 390 3.81 -21.09 -39.39
C GLY A 390 2.63 -21.24 -38.44
N ALA A 391 2.15 -22.48 -38.19
CA ALA A 391 1.06 -22.74 -37.26
C ALA A 391 1.43 -22.38 -35.82
N ARG A 392 2.65 -22.74 -35.39
CA ARG A 392 3.17 -22.42 -34.07
C ARG A 392 3.27 -20.91 -33.83
N LEU A 393 3.92 -20.18 -34.73
CA LEU A 393 4.05 -18.71 -34.62
C LEU A 393 2.68 -18.01 -34.70
N ALA A 394 1.75 -18.55 -35.48
CA ALA A 394 0.39 -18.04 -35.52
C ALA A 394 -0.36 -18.21 -34.19
N VAL A 395 -0.18 -19.35 -33.50
CA VAL A 395 -0.71 -19.55 -32.15
C VAL A 395 -0.03 -18.60 -31.16
N ASP A 396 1.29 -18.43 -31.22
CA ASP A 396 2.03 -17.50 -30.37
C ASP A 396 1.48 -16.07 -30.48
N VAL A 397 1.16 -15.63 -31.71
CA VAL A 397 0.53 -14.32 -31.96
C VAL A 397 -0.86 -14.21 -31.32
N LEU A 398 -1.69 -15.26 -31.39
CA LEU A 398 -3.02 -15.25 -30.76
C LEU A 398 -2.94 -15.12 -29.23
N VAL A 399 -1.94 -15.76 -28.63
CA VAL A 399 -1.79 -15.89 -27.18
C VAL A 399 -1.13 -14.65 -26.57
N VAL A 400 -0.03 -14.20 -27.16
CA VAL A 400 0.74 -13.06 -26.64
C VAL A 400 -0.07 -11.77 -26.67
N ALA A 401 -0.97 -11.65 -27.64
CA ALA A 401 -1.77 -10.47 -27.88
C ALA A 401 -2.98 -10.34 -26.95
N CYS A 402 -3.12 -11.17 -25.91
CA CYS A 402 -4.23 -11.04 -24.98
C CYS A 402 -4.35 -9.58 -24.46
N PRO A 403 -5.45 -8.84 -24.70
CA PRO A 403 -5.64 -7.49 -24.16
C PRO A 403 -6.06 -7.51 -22.68
N CYS A 404 -5.71 -8.57 -21.95
CA CYS A 404 -5.98 -8.78 -20.54
C CYS A 404 -5.68 -7.51 -19.72
N ALA A 405 -4.46 -6.98 -19.81
CA ALA A 405 -4.04 -5.79 -19.09
C ALA A 405 -4.82 -4.52 -19.48
N LEU A 406 -5.29 -4.43 -20.73
CA LEU A 406 -6.04 -3.29 -21.25
C LEU A 406 -7.42 -3.16 -20.58
N GLY A 407 -8.16 -4.27 -20.45
CA GLY A 407 -9.47 -4.30 -19.80
C GLY A 407 -9.43 -4.10 -18.28
N LEU A 408 -8.25 -4.22 -17.68
CA LEU A 408 -8.03 -4.11 -16.24
C LEU A 408 -7.47 -2.76 -15.80
N ALA A 409 -6.84 -2.05 -16.73
CA ALA A 409 -6.17 -0.78 -16.52
C ALA A 409 -7.05 0.25 -15.81
N THR A 410 -8.29 0.39 -16.29
CA THR A 410 -9.23 1.40 -15.80
C THR A 410 -9.95 0.98 -14.52
N PRO A 411 -10.60 -0.21 -14.45
CA PRO A 411 -11.36 -0.58 -13.26
C PRO A 411 -10.48 -0.68 -12.00
N THR A 412 -9.23 -1.12 -12.14
CA THR A 412 -8.32 -1.28 -11.00
C THR A 412 -7.86 0.08 -10.45
N ALA A 413 -7.52 1.02 -11.33
CA ALA A 413 -7.15 2.37 -10.92
C ALA A 413 -8.32 3.12 -10.27
N VAL A 414 -9.53 3.00 -10.83
CA VAL A 414 -10.76 3.57 -10.27
C VAL A 414 -11.04 2.98 -8.89
N LEU A 415 -10.97 1.65 -8.74
CA LEU A 415 -11.20 0.97 -7.46
C LEU A 415 -10.22 1.45 -6.36
N VAL A 416 -8.92 1.53 -6.67
CA VAL A 416 -7.90 2.01 -5.72
C VAL A 416 -8.11 3.49 -5.37
N ALA A 417 -8.48 4.31 -6.35
CA ALA A 417 -8.77 5.72 -6.12
C ALA A 417 -10.01 5.92 -5.24
N SER A 418 -11.10 5.21 -5.52
CA SER A 418 -12.33 5.27 -4.72
C SER A 418 -12.10 4.77 -3.29
N SER A 419 -11.29 3.73 -3.09
CA SER A 419 -10.96 3.27 -1.74
C SER A 419 -10.04 4.23 -0.99
N ALA A 420 -9.06 4.82 -1.66
CA ALA A 420 -8.21 5.85 -1.08
C ALA A 420 -8.98 7.13 -0.74
N GLY A 421 -9.90 7.56 -1.62
CA GLY A 421 -10.78 8.70 -1.40
C GLY A 421 -11.75 8.50 -0.24
N ALA A 422 -12.41 7.33 -0.18
CA ALA A 422 -13.37 7.03 0.88
C ALA A 422 -12.75 7.11 2.29
N ARG A 423 -11.49 6.68 2.45
CA ARG A 423 -10.74 6.83 3.72
C ARG A 423 -10.53 8.27 4.17
N ARG A 424 -10.63 9.23 3.26
CA ARG A 424 -10.42 10.66 3.50
C ARG A 424 -11.72 11.43 3.61
N GLY A 425 -12.85 10.72 3.67
CA GLY A 425 -14.17 11.34 3.55
C GLY A 425 -14.47 11.90 2.16
N LEU A 426 -13.76 11.45 1.11
CA LEU A 426 -14.00 11.84 -0.29
C LEU A 426 -14.77 10.73 -1.00
N LEU A 427 -16.09 10.88 -1.12
CA LEU A 427 -16.93 9.89 -1.76
C LEU A 427 -17.14 10.23 -3.24
N LEU A 428 -16.58 9.39 -4.10
CA LEU A 428 -16.58 9.56 -5.55
C LEU A 428 -17.61 8.62 -6.17
N ARG A 429 -18.63 9.14 -6.87
CA ARG A 429 -19.73 8.35 -7.45
C ARG A 429 -19.45 7.83 -8.87
N GLY A 430 -18.33 7.12 -9.01
CA GLY A 430 -18.03 6.34 -10.20
C GLY A 430 -16.80 6.79 -10.98
N GLY A 431 -16.38 5.92 -11.91
CA GLY A 431 -15.21 6.15 -12.74
C GLY A 431 -15.37 7.32 -13.70
N ASP A 432 -16.59 7.61 -14.13
CA ASP A 432 -16.90 8.74 -15.01
C ASP A 432 -16.82 10.10 -14.30
N VAL A 433 -17.12 10.13 -13.00
CA VAL A 433 -16.93 11.34 -12.18
C VAL A 433 -15.44 11.59 -11.95
N LEU A 434 -14.66 10.54 -11.65
CA LEU A 434 -13.20 10.62 -11.51
C LEU A 434 -12.53 11.15 -12.79
N GLU A 435 -12.95 10.65 -13.95
CA GLU A 435 -12.42 11.10 -15.24
C GLU A 435 -12.79 12.56 -15.53
N ARG A 436 -14.05 12.96 -15.29
CA ARG A 436 -14.48 14.36 -15.43
C ARG A 436 -13.76 15.29 -14.46
N ALA A 437 -13.59 14.87 -13.20
CA ALA A 437 -12.84 15.62 -12.19
C ALA A 437 -11.39 15.90 -12.62
N ALA A 438 -10.76 14.97 -13.34
CA ALA A 438 -9.43 15.17 -13.91
C ALA A 438 -9.40 16.24 -15.03
N GLN A 439 -10.52 16.44 -15.72
CA GLN A 439 -10.67 17.36 -16.85
C GLN A 439 -11.16 18.76 -16.43
N VAL A 440 -11.58 18.93 -15.17
CA VAL A 440 -12.02 20.23 -14.64
C VAL A 440 -10.94 21.29 -14.86
N ASP A 441 -11.38 22.42 -15.41
CA ASP A 441 -10.57 23.63 -15.62
C ASP A 441 -11.11 24.84 -14.85
N THR A 442 -12.38 24.82 -14.46
CA THR A 442 -13.08 25.90 -13.76
C THR A 442 -13.84 25.32 -12.56
N VAL A 443 -13.64 25.91 -11.38
CA VAL A 443 -14.34 25.58 -10.13
C VAL A 443 -15.24 26.75 -9.75
N ALA A 444 -16.55 26.55 -9.77
CA ALA A 444 -17.53 27.46 -9.23
C ALA A 444 -17.84 27.08 -7.77
N LEU A 445 -17.66 28.02 -6.85
CA LEU A 445 -17.93 27.86 -5.43
C LEU A 445 -19.24 28.59 -5.10
N ASP A 446 -20.11 27.97 -4.32
CA ASP A 446 -21.11 28.74 -3.57
C ASP A 446 -20.43 29.53 -2.44
N LYS A 447 -21.04 30.65 -2.05
CA LYS A 447 -20.54 31.45 -0.93
C LYS A 447 -21.00 30.90 0.41
N THR A 448 -22.31 30.81 0.64
CA THR A 448 -22.89 30.72 1.99
C THR A 448 -22.90 29.27 2.43
N GLY A 449 -22.13 28.93 3.48
CA GLY A 449 -22.02 27.55 3.98
C GLY A 449 -21.01 26.69 3.20
N THR A 450 -20.61 27.13 2.02
CA THR A 450 -19.50 26.55 1.25
C THR A 450 -18.18 27.30 1.45
N LEU A 451 -18.04 28.54 0.97
CA LEU A 451 -16.84 29.36 1.18
C LEU A 451 -16.77 29.91 2.61
N THR A 452 -17.93 30.11 3.23
CA THR A 452 -18.11 30.63 4.58
C THR A 452 -18.66 29.56 5.54
N GLU A 453 -18.61 29.83 6.85
CA GLU A 453 -19.14 28.94 7.89
C GLU A 453 -20.69 28.88 7.91
N GLY A 454 -21.38 29.73 7.14
CA GLY A 454 -22.84 29.84 7.16
C GLY A 454 -23.37 30.46 8.46
N ARG A 455 -22.51 31.20 9.19
CA ARG A 455 -22.81 31.80 10.49
C ARG A 455 -22.56 33.30 10.44
N LEU A 456 -23.64 34.07 10.50
CA LEU A 456 -23.56 35.53 10.58
C LEU A 456 -22.90 35.95 11.90
N ARG A 457 -21.79 36.68 11.80
CA ARG A 457 -21.12 37.32 12.94
C ARG A 457 -21.28 38.83 12.84
N LEU A 458 -21.51 39.48 13.98
CA LEU A 458 -21.44 40.92 14.08
C LEU A 458 -19.98 41.36 13.93
N VAL A 459 -19.66 42.10 12.87
CA VAL A 459 -18.29 42.53 12.56
C VAL A 459 -18.06 43.99 12.88
N ALA A 460 -19.10 44.82 12.74
CA ALA A 460 -19.03 46.25 12.97
C ALA A 460 -20.38 46.79 13.45
N SER A 461 -20.35 47.89 14.18
CA SER A 461 -21.54 48.66 14.54
C SER A 461 -21.28 50.15 14.36
N ALA A 462 -22.30 50.85 13.88
CA ALA A 462 -22.31 52.29 13.71
C ALA A 462 -23.35 52.89 14.67
N PRO A 463 -22.98 53.30 15.90
CA PRO A 463 -23.92 53.91 16.82
C PRO A 463 -24.42 55.28 16.32
N GLY A 464 -25.69 55.59 16.61
CA GLY A 464 -26.33 56.88 16.31
C GLY A 464 -25.67 58.06 17.02
N PRO A 465 -25.88 59.30 16.54
CA PRO A 465 -25.46 60.50 17.26
C PRO A 465 -26.16 60.56 18.63
N SER A 466 -25.45 61.01 19.66
CA SER A 466 -25.99 61.14 21.02
C SER A 466 -27.11 62.19 21.14
N THR A 467 -27.21 63.09 20.15
CA THR A 467 -28.23 64.14 20.08
C THR A 467 -28.91 64.13 18.70
N ASN A 468 -30.22 63.88 18.72
CA ASN A 468 -31.16 63.83 17.59
C ASN A 468 -30.79 62.82 16.47
N PRO A 469 -31.29 61.57 16.53
CA PRO A 469 -31.03 60.58 15.50
C PRO A 469 -31.72 60.98 14.20
N SER A 470 -30.94 61.24 13.15
CA SER A 470 -31.49 61.58 11.84
C SER A 470 -32.18 60.37 11.21
N SER A 471 -33.23 60.62 10.43
CA SER A 471 -33.99 59.62 9.68
C SER A 471 -33.61 59.56 8.19
N GLU A 472 -32.62 60.35 7.77
CA GLU A 472 -32.21 60.42 6.36
C GLU A 472 -31.34 59.23 5.95
N ALA A 473 -31.78 58.50 4.93
CA ALA A 473 -31.10 57.29 4.46
C ALA A 473 -29.66 57.54 3.99
N ALA A 474 -29.41 58.66 3.31
CA ALA A 474 -28.09 58.99 2.76
C ALA A 474 -27.04 59.24 3.85
N GLU A 475 -27.43 59.84 4.98
CA GLU A 475 -26.53 60.08 6.11
C GLU A 475 -26.15 58.75 6.80
N TRP A 476 -27.09 57.83 6.90
CA TRP A 476 -26.86 56.49 7.44
C TRP A 476 -26.05 55.60 6.51
N GLU A 477 -26.21 55.71 5.19
CA GLU A 477 -25.34 55.04 4.22
C GLU A 477 -23.89 55.51 4.33
N ALA A 478 -23.67 56.83 4.47
CA ALA A 478 -22.33 57.40 4.66
C ALA A 478 -21.71 56.99 6.01
N ARG A 479 -22.50 56.99 7.10
CA ARG A 479 -22.05 56.52 8.43
C ARG A 479 -21.77 55.02 8.42
N ALA A 480 -22.58 54.22 7.75
CA ALA A 480 -22.37 52.79 7.63
C ALA A 480 -21.08 52.49 6.84
N ALA A 481 -20.85 53.20 5.73
CA ALA A 481 -19.60 53.10 4.98
C ALA A 481 -18.38 53.49 5.83
N ALA A 482 -18.44 54.59 6.57
CA ALA A 482 -17.36 55.06 7.44
C ALA A 482 -17.05 54.11 8.60
N ALA A 483 -18.06 53.41 9.13
CA ALA A 483 -17.91 52.40 10.18
C ALA A 483 -17.51 51.01 9.66
N GLY A 484 -17.09 50.90 8.38
CA GLY A 484 -16.64 49.65 7.80
C GLY A 484 -17.75 48.63 7.55
N LEU A 485 -19.02 49.06 7.49
CA LEU A 485 -20.13 48.18 7.11
C LEU A 485 -20.21 47.95 5.58
N ALA A 486 -19.31 48.53 4.79
CA ALA A 486 -19.22 48.25 3.36
C ALA A 486 -18.95 46.75 3.12
N GLY A 487 -19.85 46.08 2.39
CA GLY A 487 -19.79 44.62 2.16
C GLY A 487 -20.38 43.76 3.28
N CYS A 488 -20.96 44.36 4.33
CA CYS A 488 -21.74 43.66 5.35
C CYS A 488 -23.24 43.68 5.01
N THR A 489 -23.98 42.69 5.49
CA THR A 489 -25.43 42.76 5.63
C THR A 489 -25.74 43.75 6.76
N THR A 490 -26.19 44.94 6.40
CA THR A 490 -26.41 46.03 7.35
C THR A 490 -27.86 46.01 7.86
N VAL A 491 -28.02 45.94 9.18
CA VAL A 491 -29.32 46.01 9.86
C VAL A 491 -29.38 47.33 10.62
N TYR A 492 -30.37 48.16 10.31
CA TYR A 492 -30.63 49.41 11.03
C TYR A 492 -31.55 49.15 12.22
N VAL A 493 -31.17 49.65 13.39
CA VAL A 493 -31.93 49.56 14.64
C VAL A 493 -32.51 50.94 14.93
N GLY A 494 -33.83 51.03 15.13
CA GLY A 494 -34.51 52.30 15.38
C GLY A 494 -35.59 52.19 16.45
N GLU A 495 -35.97 53.33 17.02
CA GLU A 495 -37.05 53.47 18.00
C GLU A 495 -38.14 54.38 17.44
N ALA A 496 -39.41 53.98 17.60
CA ALA A 496 -40.55 54.72 17.09
C ALA A 496 -40.58 56.15 17.67
N GLY A 497 -40.65 57.15 16.79
CA GLY A 497 -40.62 58.58 17.17
C GLY A 497 -39.22 59.15 17.45
N ARG A 498 -38.17 58.33 17.48
CA ARG A 498 -36.77 58.74 17.71
C ARG A 498 -35.85 58.57 16.50
N GLY A 499 -36.25 57.80 15.49
CA GLY A 499 -35.44 57.56 14.30
C GLY A 499 -34.48 56.38 14.45
N VAL A 500 -33.50 56.27 13.55
CA VAL A 500 -32.50 55.18 13.56
C VAL A 500 -31.48 55.44 14.67
N LEU A 501 -31.34 54.50 15.59
CA LEU A 501 -30.44 54.54 16.74
C LEU A 501 -29.04 54.01 16.44
N GLY A 502 -28.90 53.17 15.40
CA GLY A 502 -27.63 52.54 15.06
C GLY A 502 -27.73 51.62 13.86
N ALA A 503 -26.59 51.24 13.30
CA ALA A 503 -26.47 50.19 12.30
C ALA A 503 -25.60 49.05 12.84
N LEU A 504 -25.97 47.81 12.53
CA LEU A 504 -25.23 46.60 12.86
C LEU A 504 -24.81 45.91 11.56
N GLY A 505 -23.53 45.63 11.41
CA GLY A 505 -22.96 44.98 10.24
C GLY A 505 -22.72 43.52 10.53
N PHE A 506 -23.47 42.66 9.84
CA PHE A 506 -23.28 41.22 9.90
C PHE A 506 -22.53 40.75 8.66
N ARG A 507 -21.52 39.92 8.84
CA ARG A 507 -20.86 39.21 7.74
C ARG A 507 -20.71 37.76 8.10
N ASP A 508 -20.84 36.93 7.08
CA ASP A 508 -20.52 35.52 7.20
C ASP A 508 -19.01 35.36 7.15
N ALA A 509 -18.44 34.65 8.13
CA ALA A 509 -17.00 34.47 8.23
C ALA A 509 -16.54 33.45 7.18
N LEU A 510 -15.45 33.77 6.46
CA LEU A 510 -14.78 32.79 5.60
C LEU A 510 -14.31 31.61 6.45
N ARG A 511 -14.33 30.41 5.87
CA ARG A 511 -13.72 29.25 6.50
C ARG A 511 -12.21 29.49 6.68
N PRO A 512 -11.59 28.98 7.76
CA PRO A 512 -10.16 29.16 8.00
C PRO A 512 -9.28 28.68 6.84
N ASP A 513 -9.72 27.65 6.10
CA ASP A 513 -9.03 27.05 4.97
C ASP A 513 -9.47 27.60 3.60
N ALA A 514 -10.41 28.56 3.55
CA ALA A 514 -10.99 29.04 2.30
C ALA A 514 -9.95 29.70 1.38
N ALA A 515 -9.22 30.70 1.88
CA ALA A 515 -8.22 31.44 1.10
C ALA A 515 -7.07 30.53 0.64
N ALA A 516 -6.60 29.64 1.53
CA ALA A 516 -5.57 28.64 1.20
C ALA A 516 -6.05 27.67 0.10
N THR A 517 -7.32 27.26 0.15
CA THR A 517 -7.92 26.38 -0.85
C THR A 517 -8.04 27.06 -2.21
N VAL A 518 -8.52 28.31 -2.27
CA VAL A 518 -8.59 29.08 -3.51
C VAL A 518 -7.19 29.25 -4.12
N ALA A 519 -6.19 29.59 -3.30
CA ALA A 519 -4.80 29.69 -3.75
C ALA A 519 -4.29 28.36 -4.33
N ARG A 520 -4.57 27.23 -3.66
CA ARG A 520 -4.20 25.89 -4.13
C ARG A 520 -4.90 25.52 -5.44
N LEU A 521 -6.19 25.79 -5.58
CA LEU A 521 -6.93 25.55 -6.83
C LEU A 521 -6.34 26.37 -7.98
N ARG A 522 -6.02 27.64 -7.75
CA ARG A 522 -5.36 28.50 -8.74
C ARG A 522 -3.94 28.01 -9.09
N ALA A 523 -3.17 27.54 -8.11
CA ALA A 523 -1.85 26.92 -8.32
C ALA A 523 -1.92 25.63 -9.14
N MET A 524 -3.05 24.90 -9.08
CA MET A 524 -3.34 23.75 -9.97
C MET A 524 -3.70 24.18 -11.41
N GLY A 525 -3.67 25.48 -11.72
CA GLY A 525 -4.03 26.06 -13.01
C GLY A 525 -5.54 26.18 -13.23
N LEU A 526 -6.36 26.05 -12.17
CA LEU A 526 -7.81 26.14 -12.26
C LEU A 526 -8.28 27.59 -12.14
N ARG A 527 -9.37 27.91 -12.83
CA ARG A 527 -10.10 29.17 -12.62
C ARG A 527 -11.08 28.97 -11.48
N VAL A 528 -11.21 29.95 -10.61
CA VAL A 528 -12.13 29.91 -9.47
C VAL A 528 -13.17 31.00 -9.66
N ALA A 529 -14.43 30.61 -9.57
CA ALA A 529 -15.60 31.47 -9.68
C ALA A 529 -16.39 31.43 -8.36
N LEU A 530 -17.04 32.52 -7.99
CA LEU A 530 -17.93 32.62 -6.83
C LEU A 530 -19.35 32.94 -7.30
N LEU A 531 -20.31 32.10 -6.94
CA LEU A 531 -21.73 32.28 -7.23
C LEU A 531 -22.49 32.42 -5.92
N SER A 532 -23.37 33.42 -5.77
CA SER A 532 -24.17 33.55 -4.56
C SER A 532 -25.48 34.31 -4.77
N GLY A 533 -26.45 33.99 -3.93
CA GLY A 533 -27.70 34.76 -3.82
C GLY A 533 -27.56 36.07 -3.03
N ASP A 534 -26.46 36.25 -2.29
CA ASP A 534 -26.21 37.44 -1.49
C ASP A 534 -26.03 38.70 -2.32
N ASN A 535 -26.17 39.86 -1.68
CA ASN A 535 -26.00 41.13 -2.36
C ASN A 535 -24.60 41.24 -3.04
N PRO A 536 -24.49 41.89 -4.21
CA PRO A 536 -23.23 41.95 -4.95
C PRO A 536 -22.04 42.51 -4.17
N ALA A 537 -22.27 43.45 -3.25
CA ALA A 537 -21.21 44.04 -2.43
C ALA A 537 -20.60 43.04 -1.43
N ALA A 538 -21.44 42.22 -0.79
CA ALA A 538 -21.02 41.17 0.13
C ALA A 538 -20.28 40.04 -0.60
N VAL A 539 -20.72 39.69 -1.81
CA VAL A 539 -20.05 38.69 -2.66
C VAL A 539 -18.69 39.19 -3.13
N ALA A 540 -18.59 40.46 -3.56
CA ALA A 540 -17.33 41.07 -3.96
C ALA A 540 -16.32 41.13 -2.78
N ALA A 541 -16.78 41.44 -1.57
CA ALA A 541 -15.94 41.44 -0.37
C ALA A 541 -15.43 40.03 -0.04
N ALA A 542 -16.31 39.02 -0.04
CA ALA A 542 -15.91 37.63 0.21
C ALA A 542 -14.96 37.10 -0.87
N ALA A 543 -15.17 37.46 -2.14
CA ALA A 543 -14.27 37.13 -3.24
C ALA A 543 -12.88 37.75 -3.04
N ALA A 544 -12.81 39.04 -2.67
CA ALA A 544 -11.55 39.72 -2.40
C ALA A 544 -10.76 39.05 -1.27
N ASP A 545 -11.43 38.75 -0.15
CA ASP A 545 -10.81 38.13 1.02
C ASP A 545 -10.33 36.70 0.74
N ALA A 546 -11.02 35.95 -0.13
CA ALA A 546 -10.61 34.62 -0.57
C ALA A 546 -9.59 34.62 -1.72
N GLY A 547 -9.28 35.78 -2.31
CA GLY A 547 -8.36 35.89 -3.45
C GLY A 547 -8.97 35.48 -4.80
N ILE A 548 -10.29 35.63 -4.96
CA ILE A 548 -11.04 35.38 -6.19
C ILE A 548 -11.18 36.71 -6.97
N PRO A 549 -10.87 36.74 -8.28
CA PRO A 549 -11.05 37.93 -9.12
C PRO A 549 -12.49 38.44 -9.14
N ALA A 550 -12.67 39.76 -9.10
CA ALA A 550 -14.00 40.39 -9.04
C ALA A 550 -14.85 40.13 -10.30
N ASP A 551 -14.23 39.93 -11.46
CA ASP A 551 -14.90 39.57 -12.72
C ASP A 551 -15.45 38.13 -12.72
N SER A 552 -15.04 37.33 -11.73
CA SER A 552 -15.41 35.92 -11.55
C SER A 552 -16.32 35.72 -10.33
N ALA A 553 -16.93 36.78 -9.82
CA ALA A 553 -17.80 36.76 -8.65
C ALA A 553 -19.17 37.39 -8.98
N TRP A 554 -20.24 36.61 -8.84
CA TRP A 554 -21.60 37.04 -9.18
C TRP A 554 -22.54 36.92 -7.97
N GLY A 555 -23.13 38.04 -7.58
CA GLY A 555 -24.13 38.13 -6.49
C GLY A 555 -25.55 38.37 -7.01
N GLY A 556 -26.53 38.23 -6.12
CA GLY A 556 -27.96 38.43 -6.42
C GLY A 556 -28.58 37.30 -7.25
N MET A 557 -27.97 36.11 -7.24
CA MET A 557 -28.36 35.00 -8.11
C MET A 557 -29.42 34.10 -7.47
N ARG A 558 -30.52 33.86 -8.20
CA ARG A 558 -31.50 32.80 -7.87
C ARG A 558 -30.93 31.41 -8.23
N PRO A 559 -31.46 30.30 -7.69
CA PRO A 559 -31.01 28.95 -8.03
C PRO A 559 -30.93 28.67 -9.54
N GLU A 560 -31.95 29.10 -10.32
CA GLU A 560 -31.98 28.93 -11.78
C GLU A 560 -30.91 29.78 -12.47
N ALA A 561 -30.63 30.97 -11.93
CA ALA A 561 -29.59 31.85 -12.45
C ALA A 561 -28.18 31.27 -12.19
N LYS A 562 -27.96 30.62 -11.03
CA LYS A 562 -26.71 29.89 -10.76
C LYS A 562 -26.52 28.74 -11.74
N ALA A 563 -27.56 27.93 -11.96
CA ALA A 563 -27.52 26.84 -12.94
C ALA A 563 -27.28 27.34 -14.37
N ALA A 564 -27.92 28.44 -14.77
CA ALA A 564 -27.71 29.08 -16.07
C ALA A 564 -26.27 29.61 -16.22
N ALA A 565 -25.67 30.16 -15.17
CA ALA A 565 -24.27 30.61 -15.20
C ALA A 565 -23.30 29.43 -15.35
N VAL A 566 -23.52 28.32 -14.63
CA VAL A 566 -22.77 27.07 -14.80
C VAL A 566 -22.91 26.54 -16.24
N ALA A 567 -24.13 26.54 -16.78
CA ALA A 567 -24.39 26.12 -18.16
C ALA A 567 -23.70 27.02 -19.20
N ALA A 568 -23.66 28.34 -18.97
CA ALA A 568 -22.95 29.29 -19.84
C ALA A 568 -21.44 29.07 -19.82
N LEU A 569 -20.85 28.83 -18.64
CA LEU A 569 -19.44 28.46 -18.52
C LEU A 569 -19.14 27.18 -19.29
N ARG A 570 -19.99 26.15 -19.16
CA ARG A 570 -19.86 24.90 -19.91
C ARG A 570 -19.99 25.08 -21.42
N ALA A 571 -20.95 25.90 -21.87
CA ALA A 571 -21.15 26.22 -23.29
C ALA A 571 -19.96 26.95 -23.91
N SER A 572 -19.14 27.64 -23.10
CA SER A 572 -17.87 28.24 -23.55
C SER A 572 -16.73 27.24 -23.77
N GLY A 573 -17.01 25.93 -23.70
CA GLY A 573 -16.03 24.86 -23.89
C GLY A 573 -15.25 24.50 -22.63
N ARG A 574 -15.70 24.95 -21.46
CA ARG A 574 -15.06 24.68 -20.16
C ARG A 574 -15.65 23.43 -19.52
N THR A 575 -14.82 22.73 -18.75
CA THR A 575 -15.27 21.66 -17.84
C THR A 575 -15.42 22.23 -16.44
N VAL A 576 -16.65 22.31 -15.96
CA VAL A 576 -17.00 23.05 -14.75
C VAL A 576 -17.28 22.10 -13.58
N ALA A 577 -16.60 22.32 -12.46
CA ALA A 577 -16.98 21.77 -11.17
C ALA A 577 -17.78 22.80 -10.37
N MET A 578 -18.95 22.43 -9.86
CA MET A 578 -19.74 23.27 -8.94
C MET A 578 -19.61 22.70 -7.53
N VAL A 579 -19.33 23.55 -6.54
CA VAL A 579 -19.24 23.18 -5.12
C VAL A 579 -20.36 23.90 -4.35
N GLY A 580 -21.14 23.14 -3.58
CA GLY A 580 -22.22 23.68 -2.77
C GLY A 580 -22.55 22.77 -1.59
N ASP A 581 -23.23 23.30 -0.58
CA ASP A 581 -23.65 22.59 0.63
C ASP A 581 -25.18 22.49 0.74
N GLY A 582 -25.94 23.34 0.03
CA GLY A 582 -27.38 23.50 0.20
C GLY A 582 -28.27 22.91 -0.89
N VAL A 583 -29.53 22.67 -0.53
CA VAL A 583 -30.63 22.33 -1.46
C VAL A 583 -30.78 23.37 -2.59
N ASN A 584 -30.45 24.63 -2.30
CA ASN A 584 -30.49 25.75 -3.25
C ASN A 584 -29.47 25.61 -4.39
N ASP A 585 -28.42 24.82 -4.20
CA ASP A 585 -27.36 24.62 -5.19
C ASP A 585 -27.54 23.32 -5.96
N ALA A 586 -28.49 22.46 -5.58
CA ALA A 586 -28.78 21.20 -6.28
C ALA A 586 -28.99 21.39 -7.80
N PRO A 587 -29.73 22.42 -8.30
CA PRO A 587 -29.85 22.67 -9.73
C PRO A 587 -28.50 23.01 -10.41
N ALA A 588 -27.64 23.78 -9.73
CA ALA A 588 -26.33 24.17 -10.24
C ALA A 588 -25.33 23.00 -10.20
N LEU A 589 -25.37 22.18 -9.15
CA LEU A 589 -24.59 20.95 -8.99
C LEU A 589 -24.93 19.95 -10.10
N ALA A 590 -26.21 19.80 -10.44
CA ALA A 590 -26.68 18.91 -11.50
C ALA A 590 -26.34 19.44 -12.91
N ALA A 591 -26.30 20.76 -13.10
CA ALA A 591 -25.94 21.39 -14.37
C ALA A 591 -24.43 21.32 -14.68
N ALA A 592 -23.59 21.18 -13.66
CA ALA A 592 -22.14 21.10 -13.78
C ALA A 592 -21.65 19.77 -14.39
N ASP A 593 -20.44 19.76 -14.95
CA ASP A 593 -19.80 18.51 -15.37
C ASP A 593 -19.41 17.66 -14.16
N VAL A 594 -19.09 18.31 -13.03
CA VAL A 594 -18.83 17.66 -11.74
C VAL A 594 -19.48 18.46 -10.61
N GLY A 595 -20.57 17.95 -10.03
CA GLY A 595 -21.11 18.48 -8.78
C GLY A 595 -20.32 17.96 -7.57
N VAL A 596 -19.97 18.84 -6.64
CA VAL A 596 -19.28 18.55 -5.38
C VAL A 596 -20.14 19.04 -4.21
N ALA A 597 -20.59 18.14 -3.35
CA ALA A 597 -21.35 18.48 -2.15
C ALA A 597 -20.43 18.56 -0.92
N LEU A 598 -20.58 19.60 -0.10
CA LEU A 598 -19.89 19.77 1.18
C LEU A 598 -20.83 19.41 2.35
N GLY A 599 -20.36 18.69 3.37
CA GLY A 599 -21.02 18.64 4.68
C GLY A 599 -22.15 17.62 4.91
N GLY A 600 -22.36 16.62 4.04
CA GLY A 600 -23.30 15.52 4.33
C GLY A 600 -24.05 14.96 3.11
N GLY A 601 -24.21 13.64 3.02
CA GLY A 601 -24.63 12.92 1.81
C GLY A 601 -26.11 12.58 1.65
N ALA A 602 -26.96 12.88 2.64
CA ALA A 602 -28.38 12.51 2.66
C ALA A 602 -29.33 13.60 2.12
N ASP A 603 -28.80 14.78 1.84
CA ASP A 603 -29.58 15.95 1.45
C ASP A 603 -29.61 16.10 -0.08
N ALA A 604 -30.52 16.93 -0.62
CA ALA A 604 -30.69 17.09 -2.07
C ALA A 604 -29.40 17.50 -2.81
N ALA A 605 -28.50 18.24 -2.17
CA ALA A 605 -27.17 18.57 -2.69
C ALA A 605 -26.27 17.33 -2.82
N GLY A 606 -26.30 16.48 -1.79
CA GLY A 606 -25.67 15.16 -1.81
C GLY A 606 -26.19 14.33 -2.97
N GLU A 607 -27.51 14.17 -3.13
CA GLU A 607 -28.10 13.39 -4.24
C GLU A 607 -27.72 13.92 -5.62
N ALA A 608 -27.65 15.24 -5.80
CA ALA A 608 -27.28 15.87 -7.07
C ALA A 608 -25.78 15.80 -7.41
N ALA A 609 -24.89 15.68 -6.42
CA ALA A 609 -23.44 15.75 -6.62
C ALA A 609 -22.81 14.41 -7.07
N GLY A 610 -21.74 14.49 -7.86
CA GLY A 610 -20.90 13.35 -8.23
C GLY A 610 -19.81 13.05 -7.19
N ILE A 611 -19.38 14.07 -6.44
CA ILE A 611 -18.41 13.98 -5.36
C ILE A 611 -19.09 14.47 -4.07
N VAL A 612 -18.98 13.72 -2.98
CA VAL A 612 -19.51 14.12 -1.67
C VAL A 612 -18.35 14.17 -0.68
N LEU A 613 -18.19 15.32 -0.04
CA LEU A 613 -17.18 15.58 0.98
C LEU A 613 -17.83 15.40 2.35
N MET A 614 -17.36 14.42 3.11
CA MET A 614 -17.91 14.06 4.42
C MET A 614 -17.44 14.98 5.54
N GLY A 615 -16.30 15.66 5.33
CA GLY A 615 -15.77 16.66 6.26
C GLY A 615 -16.22 18.07 5.91
N ASP A 616 -15.98 18.99 6.84
CA ASP A 616 -16.33 20.41 6.71
C ASP A 616 -15.15 21.26 6.19
N ARG A 617 -14.15 20.62 5.57
CA ARG A 617 -12.93 21.28 5.07
C ARG A 617 -13.04 21.55 3.57
N LEU A 618 -13.03 22.81 3.17
CA LEU A 618 -13.07 23.19 1.76
C LEU A 618 -11.83 22.68 1.00
N GLY A 619 -10.70 22.51 1.67
CA GLY A 619 -9.47 21.95 1.09
C GLY A 619 -9.64 20.57 0.45
N GLN A 620 -10.64 19.80 0.88
CA GLN A 620 -10.99 18.50 0.31
C GLN A 620 -11.44 18.57 -1.16
N VAL A 621 -11.95 19.72 -1.62
CA VAL A 621 -12.26 19.97 -3.04
C VAL A 621 -10.99 19.83 -3.89
N ALA A 622 -9.90 20.49 -3.48
CA ALA A 622 -8.63 20.43 -4.19
C ALA A 622 -8.04 19.01 -4.15
N GLU A 623 -8.19 18.29 -3.04
CA GLU A 623 -7.77 16.90 -2.90
C GLU A 623 -8.54 15.95 -3.82
N ALA A 624 -9.85 16.12 -3.93
CA ALA A 624 -10.70 15.31 -4.82
C ALA A 624 -10.33 15.51 -6.30
N LEU A 625 -10.10 16.75 -6.73
CA LEU A 625 -9.66 17.05 -8.09
C LEU A 625 -8.24 16.54 -8.37
N ALA A 626 -7.33 16.67 -7.40
CA ALA A 626 -5.98 16.13 -7.51
C ALA A 626 -5.99 14.60 -7.62
N LEU A 627 -6.82 13.93 -6.82
CA LEU A 627 -7.03 12.48 -6.88
C LEU A 627 -7.55 12.07 -8.27
N GLY A 628 -8.56 12.76 -8.81
CA GLY A 628 -9.04 12.52 -10.17
C GLY A 628 -7.93 12.61 -11.23
N ARG A 629 -7.11 13.67 -11.19
CA ARG A 629 -5.95 13.84 -12.10
C ARG A 629 -4.92 12.72 -11.95
N ALA A 630 -4.59 12.33 -10.72
CA ALA A 630 -3.65 11.24 -10.44
C ALA A 630 -4.19 9.89 -10.95
N THR A 631 -5.47 9.60 -10.72
CA THR A 631 -6.13 8.40 -11.23
C THR A 631 -6.11 8.35 -12.75
N LEU A 632 -6.45 9.46 -13.44
CA LEU A 632 -6.42 9.49 -14.90
C LEU A 632 -5.00 9.33 -15.46
N ALA A 633 -3.99 9.91 -14.78
CA ALA A 633 -2.59 9.69 -15.14
C ALA A 633 -2.20 8.21 -15.01
N LYS A 634 -2.63 7.52 -13.94
CA LYS A 634 -2.42 6.07 -13.77
C LYS A 634 -3.14 5.24 -14.83
N ILE A 635 -4.38 5.58 -15.17
CA ILE A 635 -5.12 4.91 -16.25
C ILE A 635 -4.35 5.06 -17.58
N ARG A 636 -3.90 6.27 -17.92
CA ARG A 636 -3.11 6.50 -19.15
C ARG A 636 -1.80 5.73 -19.15
N GLN A 637 -1.08 5.67 -18.03
CA GLN A 637 0.13 4.86 -17.89
C GLN A 637 -0.16 3.37 -18.09
N ASN A 638 -1.22 2.86 -17.47
CA ASN A 638 -1.61 1.45 -17.58
C ASN A 638 -1.99 1.06 -19.01
N LEU A 639 -2.77 1.92 -19.69
CA LEU A 639 -3.13 1.72 -21.09
C LEU A 639 -1.89 1.79 -21.99
N ALA A 640 -0.99 2.75 -21.76
CA ALA A 640 0.28 2.85 -22.49
C ALA A 640 1.15 1.62 -22.30
N TRP A 641 1.29 1.11 -21.07
CA TRP A 641 2.02 -0.12 -20.78
C TRP A 641 1.42 -1.34 -21.49
N ALA A 642 0.10 -1.50 -21.41
CA ALA A 642 -0.61 -2.60 -22.08
C ALA A 642 -0.41 -2.56 -23.61
N LEU A 643 -0.47 -1.37 -24.22
CA LEU A 643 -0.29 -1.20 -25.66
C LEU A 643 1.17 -1.36 -26.10
N CYS A 644 2.14 -0.76 -25.38
CA CYS A 644 3.57 -0.88 -25.69
C CYS A 644 4.05 -2.33 -25.63
N TYR A 645 3.59 -3.08 -24.62
CA TYR A 645 3.87 -4.50 -24.53
C TYR A 645 3.37 -5.26 -25.76
N ASN A 646 2.09 -5.09 -26.14
CA ASN A 646 1.52 -5.76 -27.30
C ASN A 646 2.22 -5.36 -28.61
N LEU A 647 2.59 -4.08 -28.75
CA LEU A 647 3.30 -3.58 -29.92
C LEU A 647 4.65 -4.26 -30.14
N VAL A 648 5.35 -4.63 -29.07
CA VAL A 648 6.65 -5.32 -29.12
C VAL A 648 6.47 -6.85 -29.20
N ALA A 649 5.55 -7.39 -28.42
CA ALA A 649 5.41 -8.83 -28.24
C ALA A 649 4.76 -9.52 -29.45
N ILE A 650 3.83 -8.86 -30.17
CA ILE A 650 3.19 -9.43 -31.36
C ILE A 650 4.19 -9.67 -32.50
N PRO A 651 5.02 -8.70 -32.93
CA PRO A 651 6.06 -8.96 -33.94
C PRO A 651 7.06 -10.02 -33.50
N LEU A 652 7.42 -10.05 -32.21
CA LEU A 652 8.34 -11.04 -31.66
C LEU A 652 7.74 -12.46 -31.75
N ALA A 653 6.47 -12.62 -31.40
CA ALA A 653 5.71 -13.86 -31.55
C ALA A 653 5.48 -14.25 -33.01
N ALA A 654 5.34 -13.28 -33.91
CA ALA A 654 5.25 -13.52 -35.35
C ALA A 654 6.57 -14.00 -35.99
N GLY A 655 7.65 -14.08 -35.21
CA GLY A 655 8.96 -14.54 -35.67
C GLY A 655 9.84 -13.44 -36.26
N ALA A 656 9.58 -12.16 -36.00
CA ALA A 656 10.43 -11.07 -36.51
C ALA A 656 11.89 -11.15 -36.02
N ALA A 657 12.13 -11.73 -34.84
CA ALA A 657 13.48 -11.96 -34.31
C ALA A 657 14.17 -13.22 -34.87
N LEU A 658 13.42 -14.09 -35.57
CA LEU A 658 13.92 -15.36 -36.08
C LEU A 658 15.05 -15.16 -37.12
N PRO A 659 14.92 -14.27 -38.14
CA PRO A 659 15.95 -14.10 -39.16
C PRO A 659 17.22 -13.43 -38.65
N ALA A 660 17.14 -12.61 -37.60
CA ALA A 660 18.28 -11.89 -37.04
C ALA A 660 18.97 -12.70 -35.94
N PHE A 661 18.20 -13.23 -34.99
CA PHE A 661 18.70 -13.79 -33.72
C PHE A 661 18.43 -15.30 -33.56
N GLY A 662 17.65 -15.92 -34.44
CA GLY A 662 17.29 -17.34 -34.32
C GLY A 662 16.36 -17.67 -33.15
N VAL A 663 15.73 -16.65 -32.56
CA VAL A 663 14.85 -16.79 -31.39
C VAL A 663 13.39 -16.73 -31.81
N ALA A 664 12.62 -17.76 -31.44
CA ALA A 664 11.16 -17.75 -31.46
C ALA A 664 10.62 -17.69 -30.03
N LEU A 665 9.48 -17.02 -29.86
CA LEU A 665 8.72 -17.12 -28.62
C LEU A 665 8.08 -18.51 -28.52
N SER A 666 7.96 -19.06 -27.32
CA SER A 666 7.13 -20.24 -27.07
C SER A 666 5.74 -19.82 -26.55
N PRO A 667 4.70 -20.66 -26.71
CA PRO A 667 3.37 -20.34 -26.18
C PRO A 667 3.38 -20.14 -24.66
N SER A 668 4.22 -20.88 -23.95
CA SER A 668 4.45 -20.74 -22.51
C SER A 668 5.11 -19.40 -22.14
N ALA A 669 6.12 -18.96 -22.91
CA ALA A 669 6.74 -17.66 -22.72
C ALA A 669 5.77 -16.52 -23.06
N ALA A 670 4.94 -16.67 -24.09
CA ALA A 670 3.88 -15.72 -24.43
C ALA A 670 2.85 -15.59 -23.29
N GLY A 671 2.41 -16.72 -22.71
CA GLY A 671 1.53 -16.74 -21.55
C GLY A 671 2.15 -16.11 -20.30
N GLY A 672 3.45 -16.35 -20.05
CA GLY A 672 4.20 -15.72 -18.96
C GLY A 672 4.34 -14.21 -19.11
N LEU A 673 4.69 -13.73 -20.31
CA LEU A 673 4.79 -12.30 -20.61
C LEU A 673 3.45 -11.57 -20.46
N MET A 674 2.35 -12.20 -20.87
CA MET A 674 0.99 -11.69 -20.66
C MET A 674 0.66 -11.54 -19.15
N ALA A 675 1.01 -12.53 -18.34
CA ALA A 675 0.80 -12.47 -16.89
C ALA A 675 1.60 -11.31 -16.26
N PHE A 676 2.85 -11.12 -16.70
CA PHE A 676 3.69 -10.01 -16.25
C PHE A 676 3.10 -8.64 -16.60
N SER A 677 2.61 -8.46 -17.84
CA SER A 677 1.95 -7.22 -18.27
C SER A 677 0.75 -6.86 -17.40
N SER A 678 -0.08 -7.85 -17.06
CA SER A 678 -1.25 -7.66 -16.19
C SER A 678 -0.84 -7.30 -14.76
N LEU A 679 0.21 -7.95 -14.22
CA LEU A 679 0.77 -7.64 -12.90
C LEU A 679 1.37 -6.24 -12.83
N ALA A 680 2.04 -5.79 -13.89
CA ALA A 680 2.62 -4.45 -13.97
C ALA A 680 1.54 -3.36 -13.91
N VAL A 681 0.43 -3.53 -14.63
CA VAL A 681 -0.73 -2.61 -14.61
C VAL A 681 -1.38 -2.56 -13.22
N VAL A 682 -1.58 -3.72 -12.59
CA VAL A 682 -2.14 -3.81 -11.25
C VAL A 682 -1.20 -3.19 -10.22
N GLY A 683 0.11 -3.49 -10.29
CA GLY A 683 1.13 -2.93 -9.42
C GLY A 683 1.22 -1.40 -9.55
N ASN A 684 1.22 -0.87 -10.77
CA ASN A 684 1.22 0.58 -11.00
C ASN A 684 -0.05 1.26 -10.46
N SER A 685 -1.20 0.57 -10.52
CA SER A 685 -2.45 1.06 -9.92
C SER A 685 -2.35 1.11 -8.39
N LEU A 686 -1.69 0.14 -7.77
CA LEU A 686 -1.47 0.12 -6.31
C LEU A 686 -0.50 1.23 -5.84
N LEU A 687 0.44 1.68 -6.68
CA LEU A 687 1.29 2.83 -6.38
C LEU A 687 0.50 4.14 -6.21
N LEU A 688 -0.73 4.22 -6.72
CA LEU A 688 -1.60 5.36 -6.43
C LEU A 688 -1.84 5.51 -4.92
N ARG A 689 -1.92 4.39 -4.19
CA ARG A 689 -2.11 4.36 -2.73
C ARG A 689 -0.93 5.00 -1.99
N SER A 690 0.30 4.64 -2.33
CA SER A 690 1.47 5.22 -1.67
C SER A 690 1.69 6.68 -2.04
N GLN A 691 1.37 7.09 -3.27
CA GLN A 691 1.39 8.50 -3.68
C GLN A 691 0.36 9.33 -2.92
N THR A 692 -0.83 8.77 -2.70
CA THR A 692 -1.83 9.42 -1.85
C THR A 692 -1.30 9.53 -0.41
N GLU A 693 -0.75 8.47 0.18
CA GLU A 693 -0.20 8.47 1.54
C GLU A 693 0.99 9.46 1.70
N ALA A 694 1.83 9.64 0.67
CA ALA A 694 2.93 10.61 0.68
C ALA A 694 2.46 12.08 0.61
N LEU A 695 1.35 12.36 -0.09
CA LEU A 695 0.71 13.68 -0.07
C LEU A 695 0.19 14.04 1.32
N ASP A 696 -0.16 13.04 2.15
CA ASP A 696 -0.60 13.24 3.54
C ASP A 696 0.57 13.66 4.44
N ALA A 697 1.75 13.04 4.26
CA ALA A 697 2.96 13.41 5.00
C ALA A 697 3.43 14.84 4.67
N ALA A 698 3.26 15.28 3.42
CA ALA A 698 3.61 16.63 2.97
C ALA A 698 2.54 17.69 3.34
N GLY A 699 1.26 17.33 3.33
CA GLY A 699 0.15 18.22 3.68
C GLY A 699 -0.06 18.44 5.18
N GLY A 700 0.45 17.54 6.03
CA GLY A 700 0.47 17.69 7.49
C GLY A 700 1.43 18.76 8.01
N GLY A 701 2.24 19.37 7.12
CA GLY A 701 3.28 20.35 7.45
C GLY A 701 2.83 21.80 7.66
N SER A 702 1.52 22.10 7.60
CA SER A 702 0.98 23.43 7.94
C SER A 702 0.23 23.40 9.27
N ARG A 703 0.79 22.72 10.28
CA ARG A 703 0.43 22.97 11.67
C ARG A 703 1.28 24.16 12.11
N THR A 704 0.61 25.24 12.47
CA THR A 704 1.22 26.44 13.06
C THR A 704 1.96 26.01 14.32
N GLU A 705 3.27 25.74 14.19
CA GLU A 705 4.18 25.67 15.32
C GLU A 705 4.27 27.07 15.91
N ALA A 706 3.50 27.28 16.97
CA ALA A 706 3.76 28.38 17.88
C ALA A 706 5.16 28.18 18.47
N SER A 707 6.08 29.03 18.02
CA SER A 707 7.32 29.44 18.68
C SER A 707 8.00 28.37 19.55
N LYS A 708 8.91 27.60 18.94
CA LYS A 708 10.11 27.14 19.65
C LYS A 708 11.34 27.61 18.90
N GLU A 709 12.24 28.16 19.71
CA GLU A 709 13.48 28.81 19.37
C GLU A 709 14.40 27.96 18.49
N SER A 710 15.26 28.67 17.76
CA SER A 710 16.32 28.23 16.86
C SER A 710 17.04 26.93 17.29
N PRO A 711 17.14 25.91 16.42
CA PRO A 711 17.92 24.72 16.71
C PRO A 711 19.37 24.89 16.22
N ASP A 712 20.13 25.75 16.89
CA ASP A 712 21.60 25.64 16.92
C ASP A 712 22.01 25.02 18.26
N ALA A 713 21.59 23.77 18.48
CA ALA A 713 22.13 22.90 19.53
C ALA A 713 21.80 21.45 19.17
N VAL A 714 22.70 20.83 18.40
CA VAL A 714 22.74 19.37 18.27
C VAL A 714 22.94 18.81 19.68
N VAL A 715 21.93 18.11 20.19
CA VAL A 715 22.04 17.30 21.41
C VAL A 715 23.00 16.15 21.09
N GLN A 716 24.28 16.31 21.47
CA GLN A 716 25.23 15.22 21.52
C GLN A 716 24.83 14.27 22.66
N THR A 717 24.18 13.16 22.32
CA THR A 717 24.26 11.96 23.16
C THR A 717 25.67 11.40 23.02
N ALA A 718 26.42 11.32 24.13
CA ALA A 718 27.81 10.88 24.14
C ALA A 718 27.94 9.45 23.57
N GLU A 719 28.43 9.33 22.33
CA GLU A 719 28.79 8.04 21.75
C GLU A 719 30.04 7.48 22.46
N PRO A 720 30.09 6.17 22.79
CA PRO A 720 31.20 5.54 23.54
C PRO A 720 32.47 5.32 22.70
N TYR A 721 32.56 5.88 21.49
CA TYR A 721 33.69 5.75 20.58
C TYR A 721 33.95 7.09 19.87
N ILE A 722 35.21 7.34 19.52
CA ILE A 722 35.60 8.56 18.82
C ILE A 722 35.71 8.26 17.33
N THR A 723 35.04 9.07 16.51
CA THR A 723 35.16 9.02 15.05
C THR A 723 36.31 9.88 14.57
N HIS A 724 37.06 9.37 13.62
CA HIS A 724 38.25 9.97 13.03
C HIS A 724 38.19 9.85 11.51
N THR A 725 38.94 10.72 10.84
CA THR A 725 39.13 10.66 9.39
C THR A 725 40.57 10.30 9.07
N TRP A 726 40.76 9.33 8.19
CA TRP A 726 42.05 8.92 7.65
C TRP A 726 42.12 9.27 6.16
N ARG A 727 43.26 9.78 5.71
CA ARG A 727 43.49 10.10 4.30
C ARG A 727 44.16 8.91 3.63
N TRP A 728 43.36 8.12 2.93
CA TRP A 728 43.85 6.99 2.14
C TRP A 728 43.98 7.40 0.69
N ARG A 729 45.22 7.49 0.20
CA ARG A 729 45.54 8.06 -1.12
C ARG A 729 44.96 9.48 -1.22
N ASP A 730 44.08 9.73 -2.19
CA ASP A 730 43.41 11.02 -2.39
C ASP A 730 42.00 11.10 -1.77
N HIS A 731 41.62 10.12 -0.94
CA HIS A 731 40.26 10.00 -0.40
C HIS A 731 40.22 10.02 1.13
N THR A 732 39.14 10.57 1.67
CA THR A 732 38.86 10.63 3.09
C THR A 732 38.03 9.42 3.51
N ILE A 733 38.55 8.68 4.50
CA ILE A 733 37.94 7.47 5.04
C ILE A 733 37.57 7.72 6.49
N ASN A 734 36.32 7.47 6.83
CA ASN A 734 35.80 7.58 8.20
C ASN A 734 36.02 6.28 8.96
N TYR A 735 36.55 6.36 10.18
CA TYR A 735 36.73 5.21 11.06
C TYR A 735 36.49 5.58 12.52
N ALA A 736 36.07 4.61 13.33
CA ALA A 736 35.93 4.76 14.78
C ALA A 736 36.99 3.92 15.50
N VAL A 737 37.46 4.42 16.65
CA VAL A 737 38.35 3.68 17.55
C VAL A 737 37.81 3.69 18.97
N ALA A 738 37.88 2.53 19.63
CA ALA A 738 37.49 2.37 21.03
C ALA A 738 38.35 1.31 21.72
N GLY A 739 38.54 1.46 23.04
CA GLY A 739 39.25 0.48 23.86
C GLY A 739 40.77 0.48 23.71
N CYS A 740 41.42 -0.48 24.37
CA CYS A 740 42.87 -0.69 24.33
C CYS A 740 43.20 -2.19 24.29
N GLY A 741 44.42 -2.55 23.87
CA GLY A 741 44.85 -3.95 23.73
C GLY A 741 45.09 -4.35 22.27
N LYS A 742 44.87 -5.64 21.96
CA LYS A 742 45.13 -6.20 20.62
C LYS A 742 44.09 -5.70 19.61
N PRO A 743 44.49 -5.44 18.35
CA PRO A 743 43.61 -4.82 17.38
C PRO A 743 42.54 -5.79 16.85
N VAL A 744 41.29 -5.34 16.85
CA VAL A 744 40.15 -5.98 16.19
C VAL A 744 39.59 -4.98 15.17
N LEU A 745 39.50 -5.38 13.91
CA LEU A 745 38.92 -4.54 12.84
C LEU A 745 37.57 -5.11 12.41
N ILE A 746 36.55 -4.27 12.37
CA ILE A 746 35.18 -4.63 12.06
C ILE A 746 34.70 -3.98 10.77
N VAL A 747 34.06 -4.78 9.90
CA VAL A 747 33.58 -4.36 8.57
C VAL A 747 32.17 -4.93 8.29
N HIS A 748 31.23 -4.09 7.87
CA HIS A 748 29.87 -4.54 7.52
C HIS A 748 29.62 -4.62 6.00
N GLY A 749 30.08 -3.64 5.22
CA GLY A 749 29.98 -3.67 3.75
C GLY A 749 28.65 -3.22 3.13
N PHE A 750 27.66 -2.74 3.90
CA PHE A 750 26.49 -2.03 3.38
C PHE A 750 26.09 -0.86 4.29
N GLY A 751 25.75 0.31 3.73
CA GLY A 751 25.25 1.46 4.49
C GLY A 751 26.32 2.21 5.30
N ALA A 752 26.83 1.63 6.39
CA ALA A 752 27.89 2.18 7.25
C ALA A 752 28.38 1.12 8.27
N SER A 753 29.69 0.88 8.41
CA SER A 753 30.21 -0.14 9.34
C SER A 753 30.11 0.29 10.79
N ILE A 754 30.40 1.56 11.08
CA ILE A 754 30.41 2.10 12.46
C ILE A 754 28.99 2.04 13.06
N GLY A 755 27.98 2.42 12.27
CA GLY A 755 26.59 2.46 12.71
C GLY A 755 25.95 1.08 12.94
N HIS A 756 26.34 0.06 12.17
CA HIS A 756 25.75 -1.28 12.29
C HIS A 756 26.31 -2.06 13.48
N PHE A 757 27.57 -1.83 13.83
CA PHE A 757 28.21 -2.45 15.00
C PHE A 757 28.12 -1.60 16.29
N ARG A 758 27.22 -0.61 16.34
CA ARG A 758 27.09 0.36 17.46
C ARG A 758 26.89 -0.30 18.83
N ARG A 759 26.30 -1.50 18.86
CA ARG A 759 26.04 -2.29 20.09
C ARG A 759 27.16 -3.29 20.43
N ASN A 760 28.09 -3.53 19.51
CA ASN A 760 29.19 -4.48 19.66
C ASN A 760 30.50 -3.77 20.01
N ILE A 761 30.74 -2.58 19.43
CA ILE A 761 31.96 -1.79 19.65
C ILE A 761 32.23 -1.55 21.16
N PRO A 762 31.25 -1.10 21.98
CA PRO A 762 31.52 -0.82 23.39
C PRO A 762 31.87 -2.06 24.21
N GLU A 763 31.28 -3.21 23.87
CA GLU A 763 31.49 -4.48 24.57
C GLU A 763 32.87 -5.06 24.24
N LEU A 764 33.25 -5.06 22.95
CA LEU A 764 34.56 -5.52 22.51
C LEU A 764 35.68 -4.59 22.99
N ALA A 765 35.41 -3.28 23.08
CA ALA A 765 36.36 -2.26 23.56
C ALA A 765 36.77 -2.44 25.03
N GLN A 766 36.04 -3.24 25.82
CA GLN A 766 36.42 -3.55 27.20
C GLN A 766 37.72 -4.36 27.29
N THR A 767 38.03 -5.15 26.25
CA THR A 767 39.15 -6.11 26.24
C THR A 767 40.11 -5.93 25.08
N HIS A 768 39.68 -5.26 24.01
CA HIS A 768 40.42 -5.11 22.76
C HIS A 768 40.45 -3.66 22.29
N LYS A 769 41.41 -3.36 21.43
CA LYS A 769 41.41 -2.11 20.67
C LYS A 769 40.58 -2.33 19.40
N VAL A 770 39.37 -1.78 19.36
CA VAL A 770 38.41 -1.99 18.27
C VAL A 770 38.50 -0.85 17.28
N TYR A 771 38.66 -1.19 16.00
CA TYR A 771 38.54 -0.30 14.86
C TYR A 771 37.28 -0.67 14.06
N ALA A 772 36.49 0.31 13.68
CA ALA A 772 35.37 0.13 12.75
C ALA A 772 35.54 1.08 11.56
N LEU A 773 35.55 0.53 10.35
CA LEU A 773 35.92 1.27 9.13
C LEU A 773 34.72 1.42 8.19
N ASP A 774 34.31 2.65 7.91
CA ASP A 774 33.41 2.92 6.78
C ASP A 774 34.22 2.82 5.50
N LEU A 775 33.93 1.81 4.69
CA LEU A 775 34.63 1.59 3.43
C LEU A 775 34.39 2.74 2.44
N LEU A 776 35.33 2.97 1.51
CA LEU A 776 35.15 3.95 0.44
C LEU A 776 33.84 3.66 -0.33
N GLY A 777 33.01 4.68 -0.55
CA GLY A 777 31.67 4.54 -1.13
C GLY A 777 30.53 4.31 -0.12
N PHE A 778 30.85 3.96 1.13
CA PHE A 778 29.89 3.66 2.19
C PHE A 778 30.06 4.58 3.39
N GLY A 779 29.01 4.66 4.23
CA GLY A 779 29.01 5.47 5.44
C GLY A 779 29.43 6.90 5.17
N ARG A 780 30.14 7.51 6.12
CA ARG A 780 30.62 8.89 5.99
C ARG A 780 31.90 9.05 5.17
N SER A 781 32.45 7.95 4.63
CA SER A 781 33.62 7.99 3.74
C SER A 781 33.26 8.59 2.37
N ASP A 782 34.29 9.09 1.67
CA ASP A 782 34.18 9.67 0.35
C ASP A 782 33.55 8.69 -0.66
N LYS A 783 32.83 9.24 -1.64
CA LYS A 783 32.12 8.48 -2.68
C LYS A 783 32.57 8.90 -4.09
N PRO A 784 33.87 8.76 -4.41
CA PRO A 784 34.41 9.18 -5.70
C PRO A 784 33.82 8.36 -6.86
N LEU A 785 33.81 8.93 -8.06
CA LEU A 785 33.38 8.25 -9.28
C LEU A 785 34.44 7.24 -9.73
N LEU A 786 34.37 6.02 -9.20
CA LEU A 786 35.23 4.89 -9.55
C LEU A 786 34.46 3.58 -9.60
N SER A 787 35.10 2.52 -10.11
CA SER A 787 34.55 1.17 -10.05
C SER A 787 34.80 0.56 -8.68
N TYR A 788 33.73 0.32 -7.93
CA TYR A 788 33.80 -0.31 -6.62
C TYR A 788 33.90 -1.83 -6.77
N THR A 789 35.02 -2.41 -6.34
CA THR A 789 35.30 -3.86 -6.41
C THR A 789 35.79 -4.41 -5.07
N LEU A 790 35.80 -5.74 -4.90
CA LEU A 790 36.28 -6.37 -3.66
C LEU A 790 37.77 -6.11 -3.47
N GLU A 791 38.54 -6.04 -4.55
CA GLU A 791 39.97 -5.76 -4.54
C GLU A 791 40.25 -4.34 -4.02
N LEU A 792 39.43 -3.37 -4.41
CA LEU A 792 39.54 -1.99 -3.92
C LEU A 792 39.38 -1.94 -2.40
N TRP A 793 38.33 -2.58 -1.86
CA TRP A 793 38.09 -2.59 -0.41
C TRP A 793 39.08 -3.47 0.34
N ARG A 794 39.57 -4.55 -0.29
CA ARG A 794 40.68 -5.35 0.25
C ARG A 794 41.92 -4.48 0.44
N ASP A 795 42.33 -3.76 -0.60
CA ASP A 795 43.54 -2.92 -0.56
C ASP A 795 43.38 -1.81 0.48
N LEU A 796 42.20 -1.18 0.56
CA LEU A 796 41.87 -0.20 1.61
C LEU A 796 42.07 -0.77 3.02
N VAL A 797 41.55 -1.97 3.28
CA VAL A 797 41.67 -2.61 4.59
C VAL A 797 43.11 -3.03 4.88
N LEU A 798 43.85 -3.55 3.89
CA LEU A 798 45.26 -3.93 4.07
C LEU A 798 46.13 -2.72 4.40
N ASP A 799 45.95 -1.60 3.69
CA ASP A 799 46.66 -0.36 3.96
C ASP A 799 46.31 0.19 5.35
N PHE A 800 45.03 0.09 5.75
CA PHE A 800 44.60 0.48 7.10
C PHE A 800 45.28 -0.37 8.19
N LEU A 801 45.36 -1.70 7.99
CA LEU A 801 46.05 -2.58 8.93
C LEU A 801 47.55 -2.26 9.02
N ALA A 802 48.19 -1.98 7.88
CA ALA A 802 49.61 -1.63 7.84
C ALA A 802 49.90 -0.33 8.63
N GLU A 803 49.02 0.66 8.52
CA GLU A 803 49.20 1.96 9.17
C GLU A 803 48.79 1.97 10.65
N PHE A 804 47.63 1.40 10.99
CA PHE A 804 47.03 1.56 12.33
C PHE A 804 47.24 0.38 13.28
N CYS A 805 47.67 -0.78 12.77
CA CYS A 805 47.91 -1.97 13.59
C CYS A 805 49.39 -2.27 13.85
N ALA A 806 50.32 -1.41 13.40
CA ALA A 806 51.73 -1.33 13.84
C ALA A 806 52.47 -2.68 14.00
N GLY A 807 52.23 -3.63 13.09
CA GLY A 807 52.86 -4.96 13.10
C GLY A 807 52.28 -5.97 14.10
N ALA A 808 51.22 -5.63 14.83
CA ALA A 808 50.47 -6.57 15.66
C ALA A 808 49.40 -7.30 14.80
N PRO A 809 49.30 -8.63 14.87
CA PRO A 809 48.29 -9.39 14.14
C PRO A 809 46.88 -8.95 14.53
N ALA A 810 46.07 -8.50 13.57
CA ALA A 810 44.69 -8.07 13.81
C ALA A 810 43.68 -9.22 13.65
N LEU A 811 42.62 -9.19 14.44
CA LEU A 811 41.45 -10.05 14.25
C LEU A 811 40.41 -9.31 13.42
N LEU A 812 39.89 -9.96 12.38
CA LEU A 812 38.91 -9.36 11.48
C LEU A 812 37.52 -9.89 11.80
N VAL A 813 36.54 -9.01 11.93
CA VAL A 813 35.13 -9.35 12.13
C VAL A 813 34.31 -8.74 11.01
N GLY A 814 33.67 -9.59 10.22
CA GLY A 814 32.85 -9.15 9.10
C GLY A 814 31.40 -9.59 9.26
N ASN A 815 30.45 -8.83 8.72
CA ASN A 815 29.10 -9.34 8.46
C ASN A 815 28.74 -9.21 6.98
N SER A 816 28.00 -10.17 6.41
CA SER A 816 27.50 -10.13 5.03
C SER A 816 28.60 -9.84 4.00
N MET A 817 28.52 -8.73 3.25
CA MET A 817 29.57 -8.31 2.31
C MET A 817 30.89 -8.00 3.03
N GLY A 818 30.84 -7.42 4.23
CA GLY A 818 32.01 -7.21 5.08
C GLY A 818 32.73 -8.51 5.44
N SER A 819 32.00 -9.60 5.68
CA SER A 819 32.57 -10.95 5.87
C SER A 819 33.38 -11.40 4.66
N LEU A 820 32.85 -11.18 3.46
CA LEU A 820 33.53 -11.53 2.21
C LEU A 820 34.77 -10.67 1.98
N ILE A 821 34.71 -9.38 2.30
CA ILE A 821 35.87 -8.47 2.23
C ILE A 821 36.95 -8.92 3.23
N CYS A 822 36.59 -9.20 4.49
CA CYS A 822 37.55 -9.71 5.48
C CYS A 822 38.16 -11.05 5.06
N LEU A 823 37.39 -11.92 4.39
CA LEU A 823 37.89 -13.16 3.81
C LEU A 823 38.92 -12.90 2.69
N ASN A 824 38.63 -11.94 1.79
CA ASN A 824 39.53 -11.54 0.72
C ASN A 824 40.83 -10.91 1.27
N VAL A 825 40.72 -10.09 2.31
CA VAL A 825 41.85 -9.52 3.05
C VAL A 825 42.69 -10.63 3.68
N ALA A 826 42.07 -11.55 4.43
CA ALA A 826 42.80 -12.64 5.09
C ALA A 826 43.51 -13.58 4.10
N ALA A 827 42.94 -13.78 2.90
CA ALA A 827 43.54 -14.58 1.84
C ALA A 827 44.73 -13.90 1.14
N ALA A 828 44.82 -12.57 1.21
CA ALA A 828 45.84 -11.76 0.53
C ALA A 828 46.85 -11.08 1.48
N ALA A 829 46.57 -11.08 2.78
CA ALA A 829 47.38 -10.40 3.78
C ALA A 829 48.78 -11.01 3.92
N PRO A 830 49.82 -10.19 4.17
CA PRO A 830 51.15 -10.69 4.53
C PRO A 830 51.10 -11.63 5.74
N GLU A 831 52.02 -12.59 5.79
CA GLU A 831 52.05 -13.59 6.86
C GLU A 831 52.22 -12.92 8.23
N GLY A 832 51.29 -13.19 9.15
CA GLY A 832 51.24 -12.59 10.48
C GLY A 832 50.44 -11.30 10.62
N ALA A 833 49.93 -10.71 9.53
CA ALA A 833 49.13 -9.48 9.60
C ALA A 833 47.69 -9.72 10.09
N VAL A 834 47.09 -10.86 9.72
CA VAL A 834 45.76 -11.28 10.16
C VAL A 834 45.89 -12.52 11.03
N ARG A 835 45.37 -12.45 12.25
CA ARG A 835 45.48 -13.53 13.25
C ARG A 835 44.37 -14.56 13.14
N GLY A 836 43.19 -14.13 12.72
CA GLY A 836 41.98 -14.93 12.76
C GLY A 836 40.80 -14.10 12.26
N LEU A 837 39.73 -14.80 11.92
CA LEU A 837 38.61 -14.24 11.19
C LEU A 837 37.29 -14.68 11.83
N ALA A 838 36.37 -13.74 12.06
CA ALA A 838 35.00 -14.01 12.47
C ALA A 838 34.04 -13.54 11.38
N LEU A 839 33.29 -14.49 10.80
CA LEU A 839 32.37 -14.26 9.69
C LEU A 839 30.93 -14.41 10.16
N LEU A 840 30.16 -13.35 10.05
CA LEU A 840 28.74 -13.33 10.39
C LEU A 840 27.93 -13.35 9.10
N ASN A 841 27.13 -14.41 8.86
CA ASN A 841 26.29 -14.59 7.66
C ASN A 841 27.00 -14.17 6.35
N CYS A 842 28.12 -14.82 6.04
CA CYS A 842 29.02 -14.39 4.96
C CYS A 842 28.37 -14.40 3.57
N ALA A 843 28.58 -13.35 2.78
CA ALA A 843 28.10 -13.26 1.41
C ALA A 843 28.84 -14.19 0.44
N GLY A 844 28.12 -14.73 -0.55
CA GLY A 844 28.70 -15.54 -1.64
C GLY A 844 29.37 -14.72 -2.75
N GLY A 845 29.14 -13.41 -2.78
CA GLY A 845 29.68 -12.44 -3.72
C GLY A 845 29.13 -11.04 -3.48
N MET A 846 29.69 -10.02 -4.16
CA MET A 846 29.29 -8.62 -4.02
C MET A 846 27.83 -8.36 -4.45
N ASN A 847 27.34 -9.14 -5.41
CA ASN A 847 25.96 -9.08 -5.87
C ASN A 847 25.44 -10.48 -6.20
N SER A 848 24.13 -10.56 -6.47
CA SER A 848 23.42 -11.81 -6.71
C SER A 848 23.87 -12.57 -7.98
N LYS A 849 24.75 -11.98 -8.80
CA LYS A 849 25.32 -12.61 -10.01
C LYS A 849 26.40 -13.66 -9.68
N SER A 850 26.89 -13.70 -8.44
CA SER A 850 27.89 -14.66 -7.95
C SER A 850 27.37 -16.09 -7.80
N LEU A 851 26.06 -16.27 -7.68
CA LEU A 851 25.42 -17.57 -7.43
C LEU A 851 25.08 -18.28 -8.76
N GLY A 852 26.11 -18.62 -9.53
CA GLY A 852 25.98 -19.11 -10.91
C GLY A 852 25.38 -20.52 -11.10
N ASP A 853 25.34 -21.35 -10.05
CA ASP A 853 25.01 -22.78 -10.18
C ASP A 853 23.60 -23.17 -9.69
N ASP A 854 22.84 -22.24 -9.11
CA ASP A 854 21.45 -22.49 -8.72
C ASP A 854 20.50 -22.27 -9.92
N TRP A 855 19.73 -23.31 -10.27
CA TRP A 855 18.77 -23.25 -11.37
C TRP A 855 17.70 -22.16 -11.15
N ARG A 856 17.37 -21.84 -9.89
CA ARG A 856 16.42 -20.77 -9.52
C ARG A 856 16.90 -19.39 -9.98
N ILE A 857 18.22 -19.18 -9.99
CA ILE A 857 18.86 -17.91 -10.35
C ILE A 857 19.07 -17.82 -11.87
N LYS A 858 19.29 -18.95 -12.55
CA LYS A 858 19.31 -19.01 -14.02
C LYS A 858 17.97 -18.64 -14.66
N VAL A 859 16.85 -19.03 -14.03
CA VAL A 859 15.50 -18.60 -14.46
C VAL A 859 15.30 -17.08 -14.26
N ALA A 860 15.94 -16.49 -13.25
CA ALA A 860 15.90 -15.05 -12.97
C ALA A 860 16.94 -14.22 -13.76
N ALA A 861 17.83 -14.85 -14.53
CA ALA A 861 18.90 -14.16 -15.28
C ALA A 861 18.38 -13.05 -16.23
N PRO A 862 17.27 -13.24 -16.97
CA PRO A 862 16.69 -12.16 -17.77
C PRO A 862 16.22 -10.96 -16.92
N ALA A 863 15.77 -11.20 -15.68
CA ALA A 863 15.37 -10.14 -14.76
C ALA A 863 16.58 -9.35 -14.25
N PHE A 864 17.72 -10.00 -13.98
CA PHE A 864 18.95 -9.30 -13.60
C PHE A 864 19.52 -8.47 -14.76
N MET A 865 19.46 -8.97 -15.99
CA MET A 865 19.82 -8.20 -17.19
C MET A 865 18.91 -6.99 -17.39
N LEU A 866 17.62 -7.14 -17.10
CA LEU A 866 16.68 -6.02 -17.12
C LEU A 866 16.99 -4.99 -16.03
N VAL A 867 17.32 -5.42 -14.81
CA VAL A 867 17.73 -4.52 -13.72
C VAL A 867 19.01 -3.77 -14.08
N ASP A 868 20.03 -4.46 -14.60
CA ASP A 868 21.25 -3.83 -15.10
C ASP A 868 20.94 -2.80 -16.21
N PHE A 869 20.09 -3.17 -17.17
CA PHE A 869 19.66 -2.27 -18.24
C PHE A 869 18.90 -1.05 -17.69
N LEU A 870 18.02 -1.23 -16.71
CA LEU A 870 17.28 -0.13 -16.09
C LEU A 870 18.21 0.78 -15.30
N LEU A 871 19.13 0.22 -14.52
CA LEU A 871 20.13 0.98 -13.76
C LEU A 871 21.17 1.65 -14.66
N SER A 872 21.39 1.16 -15.88
CA SER A 872 22.20 1.86 -16.90
C SER A 872 21.57 3.18 -17.38
N ARG A 873 20.26 3.38 -17.15
CA ARG A 873 19.56 4.62 -17.47
C ARG A 873 19.61 5.57 -16.28
N GLN A 874 20.39 6.64 -16.38
CA GLN A 874 20.63 7.60 -15.29
C GLN A 874 19.35 8.16 -14.63
N ARG A 875 18.29 8.40 -15.41
CA ARG A 875 16.99 8.87 -14.88
C ARG A 875 16.28 7.81 -14.02
N VAL A 876 16.34 6.54 -14.43
CA VAL A 876 15.70 5.43 -13.72
C VAL A 876 16.50 5.07 -12.47
N ALA A 877 17.83 5.02 -12.58
CA ALA A 877 18.71 4.81 -11.44
C ALA A 877 18.51 5.88 -10.36
N ARG A 878 18.47 7.16 -10.76
CA ARG A 878 18.19 8.28 -9.84
C ARG A 878 16.83 8.17 -9.19
N TYR A 879 15.78 7.88 -9.95
CA TYR A 879 14.43 7.69 -9.40
C TYR A 879 14.36 6.53 -8.39
N LEU A 880 14.98 5.38 -8.71
CA LEU A 880 14.99 4.22 -7.82
C LEU A 880 15.80 4.49 -6.55
N PHE A 881 16.97 5.12 -6.69
CA PHE A 881 17.82 5.51 -5.55
C PHE A 881 17.13 6.55 -4.66
N ASP A 882 16.53 7.58 -5.25
CA ASP A 882 15.79 8.62 -4.52
C ASP A 882 14.58 8.03 -3.78
N SER A 883 13.90 7.07 -4.38
CA SER A 883 12.82 6.34 -3.71
C SER A 883 13.35 5.45 -2.58
N PHE A 884 14.46 4.73 -2.80
CA PHE A 884 15.03 3.80 -1.83
C PHE A 884 15.59 4.53 -0.60
N ARG A 885 16.26 5.67 -0.81
CA ARG A 885 16.88 6.43 0.29
C ARG A 885 15.88 7.15 1.19
N GLN A 886 14.61 7.28 0.83
CA GLN A 886 13.63 7.92 1.73
C GLN A 886 13.55 7.19 3.08
N PRO A 887 13.57 7.90 4.24
CA PRO A 887 13.62 7.27 5.56
C PRO A 887 12.54 6.21 5.80
N THR A 888 11.32 6.45 5.32
CA THR A 888 10.20 5.50 5.42
C THR A 888 10.44 4.21 4.63
N ASN A 889 10.94 4.33 3.40
CA ASN A 889 11.25 3.18 2.56
C ASN A 889 12.46 2.42 3.09
N LEU A 890 13.47 3.13 3.59
CA LEU A 890 14.65 2.54 4.21
C LEU A 890 14.28 1.75 5.47
N LYS A 891 13.43 2.31 6.33
CA LYS A 891 12.85 1.62 7.49
C LYS A 891 12.10 0.35 7.08
N ASN A 892 11.23 0.43 6.07
CA ASN A 892 10.49 -0.73 5.55
C ASN A 892 11.42 -1.83 4.99
N VAL A 893 12.56 -1.46 4.38
CA VAL A 893 13.54 -2.41 3.88
C VAL A 893 14.28 -3.06 5.04
N LEU A 894 14.79 -2.28 5.99
CA LEU A 894 15.48 -2.78 7.19
C LEU A 894 14.59 -3.72 8.01
N GLN A 895 13.30 -3.40 8.17
CA GLN A 895 12.31 -4.24 8.83
C GLN A 895 12.10 -5.61 8.14
N ARG A 896 12.49 -5.78 6.87
CA ARG A 896 12.48 -7.09 6.20
C ARG A 896 13.80 -7.86 6.36
N VAL A 897 14.88 -7.16 6.69
CA VAL A 897 16.22 -7.73 6.89
C VAL A 897 16.40 -8.20 8.33
N TYR A 898 15.91 -7.40 9.28
CA TYR A 898 16.00 -7.65 10.71
C TYR A 898 14.83 -8.52 11.18
N ILE A 899 15.13 -9.52 12.00
CA ILE A 899 14.09 -10.33 12.67
C ILE A 899 13.57 -9.55 13.88
N ASP A 900 14.47 -8.89 14.62
CA ASP A 900 14.08 -7.99 15.70
C ASP A 900 13.72 -6.61 15.15
N GLN A 901 12.42 -6.37 15.02
CA GLN A 901 11.90 -5.08 14.55
C GLN A 901 12.25 -3.91 15.48
N THR A 902 12.54 -4.17 16.75
CA THR A 902 12.94 -3.14 17.72
C THR A 902 14.37 -2.65 17.51
N ALA A 903 15.20 -3.43 16.80
CA ALA A 903 16.54 -3.01 16.40
C ALA A 903 16.53 -1.97 15.27
N VAL A 904 15.42 -1.84 14.53
CA VAL A 904 15.22 -0.84 13.48
C VAL A 904 14.67 0.46 14.07
N ASP A 905 15.53 1.16 14.81
CA ASP A 905 15.28 2.48 15.38
C ASP A 905 15.54 3.61 14.36
N ASP A 906 15.05 4.82 14.67
CA ASP A 906 15.22 5.98 13.79
C ASP A 906 16.71 6.38 13.66
N ALA A 907 17.53 6.07 14.67
CA ALA A 907 18.97 6.28 14.63
C ALA A 907 19.67 5.42 13.56
N LEU A 908 19.31 4.13 13.44
CA LEU A 908 19.81 3.23 12.38
C LEU A 908 19.38 3.71 10.99
N VAL A 909 18.15 4.21 10.85
CA VAL A 909 17.65 4.78 9.60
C VAL A 909 18.46 6.03 9.22
N ASP A 910 18.67 6.95 10.16
CA ASP A 910 19.43 8.17 9.92
C ASP A 910 20.91 7.90 9.57
N LEU A 911 21.52 6.87 10.17
CA LEU A 911 22.89 6.45 9.88
C LEU A 911 23.11 6.04 8.42
N ILE A 912 22.08 5.55 7.74
CA ILE A 912 22.13 5.17 6.32
C ILE A 912 21.59 6.30 5.43
N TYR A 913 20.57 7.03 5.90
CA TYR A 913 19.97 8.13 5.16
C TYR A 913 20.93 9.30 4.98
N GLN A 914 21.57 9.78 6.05
CA GLN A 914 22.43 10.97 5.99
C GLN A 914 23.56 10.83 4.97
N PRO A 915 24.34 9.72 4.96
CA PRO A 915 25.42 9.58 3.98
C PRO A 915 24.96 9.29 2.55
N SER A 916 23.70 8.86 2.37
CA SER A 916 23.11 8.69 1.02
C SER A 916 22.84 10.01 0.30
N ASN A 917 22.88 11.14 1.03
CA ASN A 917 22.74 12.49 0.48
C ASN A 917 24.06 13.06 -0.05
N ALA A 918 25.19 12.38 0.17
CA ALA A 918 26.49 12.84 -0.30
C ALA A 918 26.62 12.74 -1.83
N ASP A 919 27.39 13.66 -2.42
CA ASP A 919 27.72 13.62 -3.85
C ASP A 919 28.42 12.29 -4.20
N GLY A 920 28.01 11.68 -5.32
CA GLY A 920 28.51 10.38 -5.77
C GLY A 920 27.85 9.15 -5.13
N ALA A 921 26.91 9.32 -4.20
CA ALA A 921 26.22 8.19 -3.55
C ALA A 921 25.37 7.34 -4.50
N LEU A 922 24.71 7.97 -5.48
CA LEU A 922 23.97 7.26 -6.52
C LEU A 922 24.91 6.40 -7.38
N GLU A 923 26.04 6.97 -7.79
CA GLU A 923 27.01 6.32 -8.66
C GLU A 923 27.72 5.18 -7.94
N ALA A 924 28.06 5.35 -6.66
CA ALA A 924 28.57 4.27 -5.81
C ALA A 924 27.54 3.13 -5.70
N PHE A 925 26.26 3.45 -5.42
CA PHE A 925 25.18 2.47 -5.35
C PHE A 925 25.02 1.66 -6.66
N VAL A 926 25.00 2.34 -7.80
CA VAL A 926 24.89 1.70 -9.11
C VAL A 926 26.11 0.82 -9.40
N SER A 927 27.32 1.31 -9.10
CA SER A 927 28.56 0.55 -9.32
C SER A 927 28.61 -0.74 -8.51
N VAL A 928 28.18 -0.72 -7.25
CA VAL A 928 28.18 -1.92 -6.38
C VAL A 928 27.18 -2.96 -6.87
N ILE A 929 25.98 -2.54 -7.31
CA ILE A 929 24.94 -3.46 -7.77
C ILE A 929 25.29 -4.06 -9.13
N THR A 930 25.82 -3.25 -10.05
CA THR A 930 26.04 -3.67 -11.44
C THR A 930 27.44 -4.26 -11.68
N GLY A 931 28.39 -4.00 -10.76
CA GLY A 931 29.79 -4.40 -10.85
C GLY A 931 30.06 -5.91 -10.86
N PRO A 932 31.33 -6.32 -11.03
CA PRO A 932 31.69 -7.73 -10.99
C PRO A 932 31.43 -8.31 -9.58
N PRO A 933 30.94 -9.57 -9.48
CA PRO A 933 30.62 -10.19 -8.19
C PRO A 933 31.85 -10.44 -7.29
N GLY A 934 33.06 -10.42 -7.85
CA GLY A 934 34.31 -10.71 -7.15
C GLY A 934 34.54 -12.19 -6.86
N ASP A 935 35.65 -12.50 -6.19
CA ASP A 935 36.03 -13.87 -5.82
C ASP A 935 35.05 -14.48 -4.80
N ARG A 936 34.66 -15.73 -5.04
CA ARG A 936 33.72 -16.46 -4.18
C ARG A 936 34.45 -17.07 -2.97
N PRO A 937 33.76 -17.30 -1.83
CA PRO A 937 34.36 -17.88 -0.65
C PRO A 937 35.12 -19.19 -0.89
N GLU A 938 34.64 -20.04 -1.79
CA GLU A 938 35.23 -21.33 -2.12
C GLU A 938 36.61 -21.20 -2.76
N MET A 939 36.90 -20.08 -3.44
CA MET A 939 38.20 -19.80 -4.05
C MET A 939 39.21 -19.19 -3.09
N LEU A 940 38.72 -18.60 -1.99
CA LEU A 940 39.52 -17.82 -1.04
C LEU A 940 39.92 -18.64 0.19
N ILE A 941 39.06 -19.55 0.63
CA ILE A 941 39.18 -20.19 1.95
C ILE A 941 40.49 -20.95 2.16
N ASP A 942 41.02 -21.58 1.10
CA ASP A 942 42.25 -22.38 1.17
C ASP A 942 43.50 -21.52 1.38
N ARG A 943 43.42 -20.21 1.10
CA ARG A 943 44.50 -19.24 1.29
C ARG A 943 44.49 -18.58 2.66
N VAL A 944 43.40 -18.71 3.41
CA VAL A 944 43.25 -18.10 4.73
C VAL A 944 44.06 -18.86 5.77
N LYS A 945 44.92 -18.16 6.50
CA LYS A 945 45.72 -18.73 7.61
C LYS A 945 45.15 -18.27 8.96
N GLY A 946 45.11 -19.17 9.94
CA GLY A 946 44.62 -18.89 11.30
C GLY A 946 43.17 -19.34 11.57
N PRO A 947 42.74 -19.29 12.85
CA PRO A 947 41.43 -19.76 13.30
C PRO A 947 40.28 -18.95 12.69
N LEU A 948 39.17 -19.65 12.43
CA LEU A 948 37.99 -19.12 11.78
C LEU A 948 36.74 -19.36 12.63
N LEU A 949 36.01 -18.31 12.97
CA LEU A 949 34.70 -18.38 13.59
C LEU A 949 33.63 -18.05 12.55
N ILE A 950 32.61 -18.88 12.44
CA ILE A 950 31.46 -18.65 11.58
C ILE A 950 30.22 -18.59 12.46
N LEU A 951 29.55 -17.43 12.45
CA LEU A 951 28.26 -17.23 13.10
C LEU A 951 27.19 -17.12 12.02
N TRP A 952 26.12 -17.89 12.16
CA TRP A 952 25.02 -17.87 11.19
C TRP A 952 23.66 -17.78 11.86
N GLY A 953 22.78 -16.93 11.34
CA GLY A 953 21.39 -16.86 11.78
C GLY A 953 20.51 -17.94 11.15
N ASP A 954 19.74 -18.65 11.98
CA ASP A 954 18.82 -19.70 11.51
C ASP A 954 17.62 -19.16 10.72
N ARG A 955 17.34 -17.85 10.78
CA ARG A 955 16.24 -17.17 10.08
C ARG A 955 16.72 -16.19 9.00
N ASP A 956 17.95 -16.33 8.51
CA ASP A 956 18.43 -15.52 7.39
C ASP A 956 17.64 -15.85 6.11
N VAL A 957 16.88 -14.87 5.60
CA VAL A 957 16.08 -15.00 4.38
C VAL A 957 16.89 -14.66 3.12
N PHE A 958 18.00 -13.93 3.27
CA PHE A 958 18.83 -13.45 2.17
C PHE A 958 19.91 -14.45 1.80
N ILE A 959 20.57 -15.03 2.81
CA ILE A 959 21.59 -16.07 2.64
C ILE A 959 21.25 -17.24 3.57
N PRO A 960 20.20 -18.01 3.21
CA PRO A 960 19.69 -19.04 4.09
C PRO A 960 20.73 -20.13 4.26
N CYS A 961 20.81 -20.69 5.47
CA CYS A 961 21.89 -21.60 5.84
C CYS A 961 21.83 -22.95 5.07
N ASP A 962 20.64 -23.34 4.60
CA ASP A 962 20.41 -24.49 3.73
C ASP A 962 20.65 -24.20 2.23
N GLY A 963 20.94 -22.94 1.90
CA GLY A 963 21.38 -22.49 0.57
C GLY A 963 22.82 -22.93 0.25
N PRO A 964 23.29 -22.71 -1.00
CA PRO A 964 24.59 -23.19 -1.46
C PRO A 964 25.77 -22.62 -0.67
N VAL A 965 25.74 -21.31 -0.36
CA VAL A 965 26.79 -20.63 0.42
C VAL A 965 26.75 -21.07 1.89
N GLY A 966 25.56 -21.16 2.48
CA GLY A 966 25.39 -21.63 3.87
C GLY A 966 25.89 -23.06 4.05
N LYS A 967 25.53 -23.98 3.15
CA LYS A 967 26.01 -25.38 3.14
C LYS A 967 27.53 -25.48 3.02
N PHE A 968 28.15 -24.62 2.21
CA PHE A 968 29.60 -24.57 2.09
C PHE A 968 30.26 -24.25 3.44
N PHE A 969 29.80 -23.21 4.14
CA PHE A 969 30.34 -22.83 5.45
C PHE A 969 30.01 -23.83 6.55
N GLN A 970 28.82 -24.47 6.53
CA GLN A 970 28.48 -25.55 7.46
C GLN A 970 29.40 -26.77 7.34
N ALA A 971 29.85 -27.08 6.12
CA ALA A 971 30.74 -28.22 5.88
C ALA A 971 32.21 -27.93 6.24
N LEU A 972 32.57 -26.66 6.49
CA LEU A 972 33.95 -26.23 6.64
C LEU A 972 34.66 -26.76 7.91
N PRO A 973 34.02 -26.85 9.10
CA PRO A 973 34.63 -27.48 10.28
C PRO A 973 35.09 -28.92 10.04
N GLY A 974 34.41 -29.66 9.16
CA GLY A 974 34.82 -31.02 8.77
C GLY A 974 36.05 -31.07 7.87
N LYS A 975 36.38 -29.96 7.19
CA LYS A 975 37.55 -29.83 6.30
C LYS A 975 38.72 -29.13 6.99
N ARG A 976 38.44 -28.27 7.96
CA ARG A 976 39.41 -27.37 8.60
C ARG A 976 39.21 -27.38 10.13
N PRO A 977 40.11 -28.01 10.90
CA PRO A 977 39.89 -28.28 12.34
C PRO A 977 39.99 -27.04 13.25
N ASP A 978 40.53 -25.93 12.77
CA ASP A 978 40.61 -24.62 13.43
C ASP A 978 39.39 -23.72 13.10
N THR A 979 38.32 -24.30 12.54
CA THR A 979 37.07 -23.60 12.22
C THR A 979 35.94 -23.98 13.18
N GLU A 980 35.34 -22.98 13.82
CA GLU A 980 34.15 -23.13 14.66
C GLU A 980 32.92 -22.58 13.92
N PHE A 981 31.86 -23.39 13.79
CA PHE A 981 30.59 -22.97 13.21
C PHE A 981 29.51 -22.97 14.29
N ILE A 982 28.86 -21.83 14.51
CA ILE A 982 27.82 -21.66 15.51
C ILE A 982 26.56 -21.09 14.86
N MET A 983 25.48 -21.84 14.98
CA MET A 983 24.15 -21.40 14.58
C MET A 983 23.49 -20.63 15.73
N LEU A 984 23.05 -19.41 15.46
CA LEU A 984 22.33 -18.56 16.38
C LEU A 984 20.82 -18.71 16.13
N LYS A 985 20.06 -18.96 17.20
CA LYS A 985 18.61 -19.19 17.12
C LYS A 985 17.83 -17.88 17.14
N GLY A 986 16.84 -17.77 16.27
CA GLY A 986 15.92 -16.64 16.20
C GLY A 986 16.52 -15.35 15.65
N VAL A 987 17.62 -15.41 14.91
CA VAL A 987 18.30 -14.23 14.36
C VAL A 987 18.39 -14.29 12.83
N GLY A 988 18.35 -13.12 12.19
CA GLY A 988 18.30 -12.98 10.74
C GLY A 988 19.67 -12.77 10.10
N HIS A 989 19.70 -11.86 9.13
CA HIS A 989 20.87 -11.59 8.28
C HIS A 989 21.95 -10.75 8.99
N CYS A 990 21.56 -9.90 9.93
CA CYS A 990 22.45 -9.02 10.70
C CYS A 990 22.50 -9.45 12.18
N PRO A 991 23.02 -10.65 12.51
CA PRO A 991 22.94 -11.22 13.86
C PRO A 991 23.60 -10.33 14.94
N HIS A 992 24.63 -9.56 14.58
CA HIS A 992 25.34 -8.66 15.50
C HIS A 992 24.48 -7.52 16.03
N ASP A 993 23.42 -7.14 15.31
CA ASP A 993 22.51 -6.05 15.69
C ASP A 993 21.09 -6.57 16.02
N ASP A 994 20.67 -7.71 15.42
CA ASP A 994 19.45 -8.47 15.77
C ASP A 994 19.52 -9.06 17.20
N ASN A 995 20.67 -9.63 17.59
CA ASN A 995 20.90 -10.14 18.94
C ASN A 995 22.34 -9.88 19.39
N PRO A 996 22.66 -8.61 19.73
CA PRO A 996 24.01 -8.19 20.08
C PRO A 996 24.56 -8.94 21.28
N VAL A 997 23.71 -9.31 22.26
CA VAL A 997 24.14 -10.03 23.46
C VAL A 997 24.65 -11.42 23.12
N ALA A 998 23.90 -12.20 22.32
CA ALA A 998 24.33 -13.54 21.92
C ALA A 998 25.62 -13.49 21.09
N VAL A 999 25.71 -12.55 20.15
CA VAL A 999 26.91 -12.39 19.31
C VAL A 999 28.12 -11.93 20.13
N ASN A 1000 27.97 -10.93 21.00
CA ASN A 1000 29.07 -10.43 21.83
C ASN A 1000 29.60 -11.51 22.78
N ASN A 1001 28.72 -12.32 23.39
CA ASN A 1001 29.15 -13.42 24.26
C ASN A 1001 30.04 -14.43 23.50
N VAL A 1002 29.66 -14.78 22.28
CA VAL A 1002 30.45 -15.70 21.45
C VAL A 1002 31.73 -15.05 20.96
N LEU A 1003 31.66 -13.81 20.44
CA LEU A 1003 32.82 -13.07 19.96
C LEU A 1003 33.84 -12.86 21.08
N THR A 1004 33.46 -12.32 22.23
CA THR A 1004 34.37 -12.07 23.34
C THR A 1004 35.00 -13.37 23.86
N ALA A 1005 34.24 -14.47 23.98
CA ALA A 1005 34.79 -15.76 24.38
C ALA A 1005 35.78 -16.34 23.36
N TRP A 1006 35.48 -16.23 22.07
CA TRP A 1006 36.35 -16.71 21.00
C TRP A 1006 37.61 -15.85 20.85
N LEU A 1007 37.46 -14.51 20.87
CA LEU A 1007 38.57 -13.57 20.91
C LEU A 1007 39.46 -13.82 22.13
N ALA A 1008 38.87 -14.17 23.28
CA ALA A 1008 39.60 -14.50 24.49
C ALA A 1008 40.44 -15.77 24.37
N LYS A 1009 39.94 -16.79 23.66
CA LYS A 1009 40.65 -18.05 23.39
C LYS A 1009 41.81 -17.87 22.39
N HIS A 1010 41.67 -16.92 21.49
CA HIS A 1010 42.65 -16.62 20.44
C HIS A 1010 43.45 -15.33 20.72
N HIS A 1011 43.48 -14.93 22.01
CA HIS A 1011 44.22 -13.79 22.55
C HIS A 1011 45.70 -13.88 22.39
#